data_AF-A0A959NCG6-F1
#
_entry.id   AF-A0A959NCG6-F1
#
_cell.length_a   1.000
_cell.length_b   1.000
_cell.length_c   1.000
_cell.angle_alpha   90.00
_cell.angle_beta   90.00
_cell.angle_gamma   90.00
#
_symmetry.space_group_name_H-M   'P 1'
#
loop_
_entity.id
_entity.type
_entity.pdbx_description
1 polymer ?
#
loop_
_entity_poly.entity_id
_entity_poly.type
_entity_poly.pdbx_seq_one_letter_code
_entity_poly.pdbx_strand_id
1 'polypeptide(L)'
;NPTLPERARNNGGFDFNMNSQLQMDASIGENLKLPINYNTLSNFGFENQLKLDYKGKDDDILKIFQAGNTNFESKGTLIPGAQSLFGVKTQLQFGKLYVTTVLANQKSQRQSQTAEGGSTTQSFSVKADEYDENRHFLLAQYFHDNYNKAMSKLPVVSSNIQILRVEAWVTNRNGATTDTRDVVGFMDLGEGNPYNTAVISGTGQSLPSNGANNLYSTITGNPAYRNSTQVQNQLTALGLSPVQDFEKTFARKLQPSDYYFNPQIGFISLNQPLQPDEVLGVAFQYTYNGKVYQVGEFSQDVPPDTTGITQRVLFLKLLKATSQRTNLPIWDLMMKNVYSVGFGQLEREDFRLDLTYEEPSLGEKRYLPPADVIATYQGQPILSLTNLDRLNNQNDPQPDGVFDFVEGFTVISSQSRIIFPVLEPFGHDLDYIYASQNLRDKYLFYPLYDTIKAIAKTYANLDRFKLVGRSKSSGTTPGFSNGLTGNNNPLSGTYQLGYNIPRGSVIVTANGQVLQENIDYEINYDLGTLQITNAAIVNSGVPVNISYENNQAFGFQQKNFLGVRFDYLANKHLSVGGTIVKLGERPFFIKQSYGEDPIKNTMYGLDIDYHNNIPRLSKWLNKLPFYSTREMSSITAYAEAAYLKPGHAKQIDGTNASGKIEKGGQVYIDDFEGTRANIDLRFPLIGWTLASIPQNNGLFPESALNNDLASGYNRAKLAWYNIEPVLQERRNSNNPLKNDLDELSKPETRQVYQNEIFPNRSTQFGEGLLTTFDLAFYPKDKGPYNFEDRTSRINSNGRLLNPKQSWGGLMRNIDQTDFETNNIEYIEFWMQDPFIENNGNPNGGELYFDLGNVSEDILRDGKKAYENGLRTPTNNAIMDTNTVWGQVPANPLQVTNAFSIEPTDRQYQDVGYDGLQDVAELNKFSNYLNTLQTNFGPGSLVYQRAMNDPSGDNFIPYRDPMFDGANPAGILERYKNINNPSGNSPIADNTTQFVNAFTQYPDAEELNRDNTLNEVEEYFEYKVDIKHNMVAGSNYITDIRTPVVTLANGRTRTERWYLFRIPIKQYTQKIGNIPDFKSIRFIRMYMTG
;
A
#
# COMPACT_ATOMS: atom_id res chain seq x y z
N ASN A 1 -2.81 5.06 -27.61
CA ASN A 1 -2.80 3.83 -26.81
C ASN A 1 -3.95 2.93 -27.30
N PRO A 2 -3.66 1.80 -27.96
CA PRO A 2 -4.68 0.90 -28.51
C PRO A 2 -5.42 0.08 -27.44
N THR A 3 -4.98 0.09 -26.19
CA THR A 3 -5.74 -0.60 -25.12
C THR A 3 -6.99 0.17 -24.70
N LEU A 4 -7.13 1.43 -25.14
CA LEU A 4 -8.35 2.23 -24.96
C LEU A 4 -9.40 1.85 -26.01
N PRO A 5 -10.70 1.91 -25.67
CA PRO A 5 -11.79 1.85 -26.64
C PRO A 5 -11.62 2.90 -27.74
N GLU A 6 -12.02 2.59 -28.97
CA GLU A 6 -11.80 3.47 -30.14
C GLU A 6 -12.33 4.89 -29.90
N ARG A 7 -13.51 5.00 -29.26
CA ARG A 7 -14.13 6.29 -28.90
C ARG A 7 -13.30 7.14 -27.93
N ALA A 8 -12.45 6.51 -27.11
CA ALA A 8 -11.67 7.15 -26.07
C ALA A 8 -10.25 7.54 -26.53
N ARG A 9 -9.85 7.11 -27.73
CA ARG A 9 -8.51 7.39 -28.29
C ARG A 9 -8.36 8.84 -28.76
N ASN A 10 -9.47 9.52 -29.09
CA ASN A 10 -9.52 10.96 -29.38
C ASN A 10 -10.54 11.63 -28.45
N ASN A 11 -10.08 12.51 -27.55
CA ASN A 11 -10.95 13.30 -26.69
C ASN A 11 -10.90 14.79 -27.11
N GLY A 12 -12.05 15.45 -27.10
CA GLY A 12 -12.19 16.88 -27.34
C GLY A 12 -13.09 17.50 -26.26
N GLY A 13 -12.82 18.74 -25.89
CA GLY A 13 -13.59 19.47 -24.89
C GLY A 13 -13.43 20.98 -25.05
N PHE A 14 -14.39 21.75 -24.53
CA PHE A 14 -14.25 23.19 -24.41
C PHE A 14 -13.40 23.50 -23.18
N ASP A 15 -12.18 23.99 -23.41
CA ASP A 15 -11.31 24.46 -22.33
C ASP A 15 -11.61 25.94 -22.03
N PHE A 16 -12.01 26.23 -20.79
CA PHE A 16 -12.32 27.56 -20.31
C PHE A 16 -11.63 27.85 -18.99
N ASN A 17 -10.68 28.79 -19.03
CA ASN A 17 -9.90 29.20 -17.87
C ASN A 17 -10.24 30.66 -17.51
N MET A 18 -10.85 30.88 -16.35
CA MET A 18 -11.18 32.21 -15.83
C MET A 18 -10.10 32.70 -14.86
N ASN A 19 -9.42 33.80 -15.20
CA ASN A 19 -8.44 34.46 -14.35
C ASN A 19 -8.88 35.89 -14.04
N SER A 20 -9.61 36.08 -12.94
CA SER A 20 -10.06 37.39 -12.47
C SER A 20 -9.25 37.82 -11.26
N GLN A 21 -8.59 38.98 -11.37
CA GLN A 21 -7.88 39.66 -10.27
C GLN A 21 -8.45 41.07 -10.12
N LEU A 22 -9.14 41.33 -9.01
CA LEU A 22 -9.80 42.58 -8.69
C LEU A 22 -9.29 43.09 -7.34
N GLN A 23 -8.71 44.29 -7.33
CA GLN A 23 -8.41 45.02 -6.10
C GLN A 23 -9.07 46.40 -6.19
N MET A 24 -9.87 46.75 -5.18
CA MET A 24 -10.61 48.00 -5.11
C MET A 24 -10.61 48.50 -3.66
N ASP A 25 -10.11 49.71 -3.45
CA ASP A 25 -10.21 50.43 -2.18
C ASP A 25 -11.02 51.71 -2.42
N ALA A 26 -12.31 51.68 -2.09
CA ALA A 26 -13.18 52.85 -2.25
C ALA A 26 -13.59 53.43 -0.89
N SER A 27 -13.59 54.77 -0.79
CA SER A 27 -14.21 55.51 0.32
C SER A 27 -15.43 56.23 -0.22
N ILE A 28 -16.61 55.95 0.34
CA ILE A 28 -17.87 56.60 -0.04
C ILE A 28 -18.23 57.58 1.08
N GLY A 29 -18.00 58.86 0.84
CA GLY A 29 -18.09 59.91 1.87
C GLY A 29 -17.01 59.76 2.96
N GLU A 30 -17.31 60.27 4.16
CA GLU A 30 -16.39 60.24 5.32
C GLU A 30 -16.48 58.93 6.12
N ASN A 31 -17.61 58.22 6.05
CA ASN A 31 -17.96 57.19 7.01
C ASN A 31 -17.89 55.75 6.45
N LEU A 32 -17.95 55.53 5.13
CA LEU A 32 -18.01 54.19 4.51
C LEU A 32 -16.76 53.87 3.70
N LYS A 33 -16.16 52.70 3.93
CA LYS A 33 -15.00 52.16 3.21
C LYS A 33 -15.30 50.76 2.66
N LEU A 34 -14.83 50.48 1.46
CA LEU A 34 -14.99 49.21 0.74
C LEU A 34 -13.63 48.68 0.26
N PRO A 35 -12.81 48.12 1.15
CA PRO A 35 -11.62 47.35 0.75
C PRO A 35 -12.04 45.97 0.21
N ILE A 36 -11.78 45.74 -1.07
CA ILE A 36 -12.05 44.52 -1.82
C ILE A 36 -10.75 44.03 -2.47
N ASN A 37 -10.38 42.79 -2.21
CA ASN A 37 -9.35 42.05 -2.91
C ASN A 37 -9.91 40.66 -3.27
N TYR A 38 -9.96 40.33 -4.55
CA TYR A 38 -10.53 39.10 -5.07
C TYR A 38 -9.69 38.56 -6.21
N ASN A 39 -9.17 37.34 -6.06
CA ASN A 39 -8.36 36.64 -7.04
C ASN A 39 -8.87 35.19 -7.18
N THR A 40 -9.24 34.80 -8.41
CA THR A 40 -9.70 33.43 -8.72
C THR A 40 -8.57 32.41 -8.75
N LEU A 41 -7.32 32.87 -8.83
CA LEU A 41 -6.10 32.06 -8.76
C LEU A 41 -5.43 32.10 -7.37
N SER A 42 -6.08 32.67 -6.36
CA SER A 42 -5.56 32.63 -5.00
C SER A 42 -5.54 31.18 -4.49
N ASN A 43 -4.39 30.75 -3.97
CA ASN A 43 -4.24 29.42 -3.36
C ASN A 43 -5.04 29.29 -2.06
N PHE A 44 -5.41 30.40 -1.41
CA PHE A 44 -6.10 30.38 -0.12
C PHE A 44 -7.25 31.38 -0.06
N GLY A 45 -8.46 30.88 0.25
CA GLY A 45 -9.68 31.70 0.28
C GLY A 45 -9.72 32.84 1.32
N PHE A 46 -8.73 32.96 2.21
CA PHE A 46 -8.59 34.10 3.12
C PHE A 46 -7.87 35.31 2.49
N GLU A 47 -7.11 35.12 1.41
CA GLU A 47 -6.50 36.21 0.65
C GLU A 47 -7.57 37.04 -0.07
N ASN A 48 -8.70 36.39 -0.37
CA ASN A 48 -9.91 37.04 -0.84
C ASN A 48 -10.58 37.79 0.32
N GLN A 49 -10.36 39.11 0.35
CA GLN A 49 -10.93 40.02 1.32
C GLN A 49 -12.07 40.81 0.70
N LEU A 50 -13.28 40.63 1.22
CA LEU A 50 -14.43 41.43 0.85
C LEU A 50 -14.91 42.07 2.12
N LYS A 51 -14.67 43.37 2.31
CA LYS A 51 -15.09 44.06 3.53
C LYS A 51 -15.77 45.38 3.18
N LEU A 52 -16.90 45.60 3.84
CA LEU A 52 -17.56 46.89 3.97
C LEU A 52 -17.36 47.34 5.41
N ASP A 53 -16.86 48.56 5.61
CA ASP A 53 -16.58 49.14 6.91
C ASP A 53 -17.22 50.52 7.02
N TYR A 54 -18.23 50.65 7.87
CA TYR A 54 -18.88 51.91 8.23
C TYR A 54 -18.48 52.30 9.66
N LYS A 55 -18.05 53.56 9.82
CA LYS A 55 -17.78 54.17 11.12
C LYS A 55 -18.68 55.40 11.33
N GLY A 56 -19.49 55.37 12.38
CA GLY A 56 -20.32 56.49 12.78
C GLY A 56 -19.51 57.59 13.49
N LYS A 57 -20.09 58.79 13.56
CA LYS A 57 -19.53 59.94 14.28
C LYS A 57 -19.73 59.79 15.79
N ASP A 58 -19.11 60.67 16.58
CA ASP A 58 -19.16 60.61 18.05
C ASP A 58 -20.59 60.70 18.64
N ASP A 59 -21.51 61.34 17.92
CA ASP A 59 -22.91 61.48 18.33
C ASP A 59 -23.83 60.36 17.81
N ASP A 60 -23.35 59.48 16.92
CA ASP A 60 -24.17 58.43 16.31
C ASP A 60 -24.38 57.24 17.27
N ILE A 61 -25.59 56.67 17.30
CA ILE A 61 -25.88 55.44 18.04
C ILE A 61 -25.14 54.25 17.41
N LEU A 62 -25.10 54.18 16.08
CA LEU A 62 -24.36 53.15 15.35
C LEU A 62 -22.88 53.56 15.22
N LYS A 63 -22.00 52.92 15.98
CA LYS A 63 -20.57 53.20 15.96
C LYS A 63 -19.84 52.46 14.84
N ILE A 64 -20.14 51.18 14.67
CA ILE A 64 -19.49 50.35 13.66
C ILE A 64 -20.55 49.48 12.97
N PHE A 65 -20.49 49.41 11.64
CA PHE A 65 -21.16 48.38 10.85
C PHE A 65 -20.17 47.80 9.85
N GLN A 66 -19.89 46.51 9.95
CA GLN A 66 -19.00 45.80 9.05
C GLN A 66 -19.74 44.64 8.38
N ALA A 67 -19.50 44.43 7.09
CA ALA A 67 -20.01 43.27 6.35
C ALA A 67 -18.90 42.61 5.54
N GLY A 68 -18.92 41.27 5.42
CA GLY A 68 -17.85 40.48 4.84
C GLY A 68 -16.78 40.12 5.87
N ASN A 69 -15.49 40.33 5.61
CA ASN A 69 -14.42 40.03 6.57
C ASN A 69 -14.51 40.92 7.83
N THR A 70 -14.73 40.30 8.98
CA THR A 70 -14.92 40.94 10.28
C THR A 70 -14.22 40.15 11.39
N ASN A 71 -14.22 40.70 12.60
CA ASN A 71 -13.74 40.04 13.81
C ASN A 71 -14.76 40.18 14.97
N PHE A 72 -14.57 39.41 16.02
CA PHE A 72 -15.23 39.56 17.31
C PHE A 72 -14.15 39.67 18.37
N GLU A 73 -14.06 40.83 19.01
CA GLU A 73 -13.08 41.08 20.07
C GLU A 73 -13.71 40.77 21.43
N SER A 74 -12.98 40.04 22.27
CA SER A 74 -13.34 39.78 23.66
C SER A 74 -12.19 40.20 24.56
N LYS A 75 -12.51 40.80 25.71
CA LYS A 75 -11.50 41.18 26.72
C LYS A 75 -11.16 40.03 27.68
N GLY A 76 -11.96 38.96 27.68
CA GLY A 76 -11.76 37.82 28.56
C GLY A 76 -10.89 36.73 27.97
N THR A 77 -10.22 36.00 28.86
CA THR A 77 -9.40 34.85 28.48
C THR A 77 -10.23 33.57 28.40
N LEU A 78 -11.34 33.49 29.15
CA LEU A 78 -12.24 32.32 29.15
C LEU A 78 -13.16 32.25 27.92
N ILE A 79 -13.61 33.39 27.39
CA ILE A 79 -14.33 33.47 26.11
C ILE A 79 -13.48 34.28 25.15
N PRO A 80 -12.63 33.62 24.36
CA PRO A 80 -11.74 34.32 23.45
C PRO A 80 -12.51 34.96 22.29
N GLY A 81 -11.92 36.02 21.73
CA GLY A 81 -12.38 36.59 20.46
C GLY A 81 -12.17 35.64 19.27
N ALA A 82 -12.69 36.03 18.12
CA ALA A 82 -12.47 35.37 16.83
C ALA A 82 -12.03 36.39 15.79
N GLN A 83 -10.83 36.24 15.22
CA GLN A 83 -10.26 37.25 14.31
C GLN A 83 -10.65 37.05 12.83
N SER A 84 -10.94 35.82 12.42
CA SER A 84 -11.25 35.47 11.03
C SER A 84 -12.72 35.07 10.84
N LEU A 85 -13.59 36.06 10.69
CA LEU A 85 -15.03 35.87 10.49
C LEU A 85 -15.48 36.45 9.15
N PHE A 86 -16.44 35.82 8.48
CA PHE A 86 -17.11 36.35 7.29
C PHE A 86 -18.61 36.49 7.53
N GLY A 87 -19.08 37.72 7.70
CA GLY A 87 -20.47 38.01 8.02
C GLY A 87 -20.72 39.47 8.37
N VAL A 88 -21.62 39.74 9.31
CA VAL A 88 -22.01 41.10 9.71
C VAL A 88 -21.63 41.35 11.17
N LYS A 89 -20.96 42.48 11.43
CA LYS A 89 -20.68 43.02 12.77
C LYS A 89 -21.36 44.37 12.92
N THR A 90 -21.96 44.59 14.08
CA THR A 90 -22.56 45.87 14.45
C THR A 90 -22.12 46.25 15.86
N GLN A 91 -21.85 47.53 16.09
CA GLN A 91 -21.59 48.07 17.42
C GLN A 91 -22.48 49.29 17.64
N LEU A 92 -23.32 49.21 18.66
CA LEU A 92 -24.26 50.25 19.07
C LEU A 92 -23.83 50.83 20.41
N GLN A 93 -23.92 52.14 20.59
CA GLN A 93 -23.64 52.82 21.85
C GLN A 93 -24.93 53.45 22.41
N PHE A 94 -25.32 53.03 23.61
CA PHE A 94 -26.43 53.59 24.39
C PHE A 94 -25.87 54.25 25.66
N GLY A 95 -25.46 55.52 25.54
CA GLY A 95 -24.80 56.24 26.63
C GLY A 95 -23.46 55.60 27.01
N LYS A 96 -23.43 54.92 28.17
CA LYS A 96 -22.24 54.21 28.72
C LYS A 96 -22.20 52.72 28.37
N LEU A 97 -23.22 52.19 27.68
CA LEU A 97 -23.31 50.80 27.29
C LEU A 97 -22.98 50.65 25.80
N TYR A 98 -22.00 49.81 25.47
CA TYR A 98 -21.73 49.36 24.11
C TYR A 98 -22.29 47.95 23.92
N VAL A 99 -23.00 47.74 22.81
CA VAL A 99 -23.53 46.45 22.40
C VAL A 99 -22.91 46.08 21.06
N THR A 100 -22.02 45.09 21.07
CA THR A 100 -21.37 44.56 19.86
C THR A 100 -22.02 43.24 19.49
N THR A 101 -22.57 43.11 18.29
CA THR A 101 -23.17 41.87 17.78
C THR A 101 -22.48 41.45 16.49
N VAL A 102 -22.15 40.16 16.38
CA VAL A 102 -21.54 39.54 15.21
C VAL A 102 -22.33 38.31 14.80
N LEU A 103 -22.70 38.23 13.53
CA LEU A 103 -23.36 37.09 12.88
C LEU A 103 -22.52 36.72 11.66
N ALA A 104 -21.76 35.64 11.73
CA ALA A 104 -20.78 35.32 10.70
C ALA A 104 -20.52 33.82 10.55
N ASN A 105 -19.88 33.44 9.44
CA ASN A 105 -19.20 32.15 9.33
C ASN A 105 -17.76 32.32 9.83
N GLN A 106 -17.33 31.49 10.78
CA GLN A 106 -15.94 31.44 11.21
C GLN A 106 -15.11 30.67 10.18
N LYS A 107 -14.02 31.29 9.71
CA LYS A 107 -13.11 30.74 8.68
C LYS A 107 -11.80 30.20 9.26
N SER A 108 -11.61 30.29 10.58
CA SER A 108 -10.43 29.81 11.29
C SER A 108 -10.76 28.67 12.25
N GLN A 109 -9.76 27.87 12.57
CA GLN A 109 -9.79 26.92 13.68
C GLN A 109 -8.70 27.30 14.68
N ARG A 110 -9.03 27.29 15.97
CA ARG A 110 -8.04 27.51 17.01
C ARG A 110 -7.23 26.23 17.23
N GLN A 111 -5.91 26.37 17.23
CA GLN A 111 -4.95 25.31 17.49
C GLN A 111 -4.09 25.68 18.71
N SER A 112 -3.55 24.67 19.38
CA SER A 112 -2.61 24.86 20.48
C SER A 112 -1.42 23.91 20.34
N GLN A 113 -0.22 24.41 20.59
CA GLN A 113 1.02 23.64 20.57
C GLN A 113 1.75 23.84 21.90
N THR A 114 2.20 22.74 22.50
CA THR A 114 2.99 22.75 23.74
C THR A 114 4.39 22.25 23.44
N ALA A 115 5.41 22.87 24.01
CA ALA A 115 6.79 22.44 23.85
C ALA A 115 7.64 22.74 25.09
N GLU A 116 8.58 21.84 25.40
CA GLU A 116 9.51 21.91 26.52
C GLU A 116 10.96 22.02 26.02
N GLY A 117 11.78 22.88 26.63
CA GLY A 117 13.25 22.85 26.41
C GLY A 117 13.79 23.42 25.09
N GLY A 118 13.05 24.30 24.39
CA GLY A 118 13.59 25.05 23.25
C GLY A 118 13.80 24.25 21.95
N SER A 119 13.43 22.96 21.90
CA SER A 119 13.30 22.19 20.66
C SER A 119 12.07 21.29 20.71
N THR A 120 11.46 20.99 19.56
CA THR A 120 10.26 20.15 19.47
C THR A 120 10.62 18.68 19.75
N THR A 121 10.57 18.27 21.01
CA THR A 121 10.57 16.84 21.36
C THR A 121 9.25 16.23 20.90
N GLN A 122 9.32 15.09 20.21
CA GLN A 122 8.13 14.34 19.80
C GLN A 122 7.95 13.15 20.74
N SER A 123 6.76 13.03 21.33
CA SER A 123 6.40 11.81 22.04
C SER A 123 6.07 10.71 21.03
N PHE A 124 6.47 9.49 21.34
CA PHE A 124 6.11 8.30 20.59
C PHE A 124 5.53 7.26 21.54
N SER A 125 4.57 6.50 21.02
CA SER A 125 3.99 5.34 21.68
C SER A 125 3.83 4.26 20.61
N VAL A 126 4.59 3.18 20.75
CA VAL A 126 4.65 2.07 19.78
C VAL A 126 4.28 0.79 20.51
N LYS A 127 3.37 0.00 19.96
CA LYS A 127 2.98 -1.28 20.54
C LYS A 127 3.98 -2.39 20.19
N ALA A 128 3.97 -3.50 20.94
CA ALA A 128 4.83 -4.64 20.66
C ALA A 128 4.55 -5.29 19.29
N ASP A 129 3.31 -5.30 18.84
CA ASP A 129 2.95 -5.78 17.50
C ASP A 129 3.41 -4.84 16.36
N GLU A 130 3.98 -3.67 16.64
CA GLU A 130 4.40 -2.67 15.64
C GLU A 130 5.90 -2.75 15.29
N TYR A 131 6.56 -3.88 15.52
CA TYR A 131 7.96 -4.10 15.12
C TYR A 131 8.19 -3.89 13.61
N ASP A 132 9.42 -3.56 13.22
CA ASP A 132 9.82 -3.25 11.84
C ASP A 132 10.03 -4.54 11.01
N GLU A 133 8.94 -5.06 10.46
CA GLU A 133 8.87 -6.32 9.71
C GLU A 133 9.65 -6.28 8.37
N ASN A 134 10.17 -7.44 7.92
CA ASN A 134 10.83 -7.64 6.62
C ASN A 134 12.06 -6.76 6.35
N ARG A 135 12.77 -6.32 7.40
CA ARG A 135 13.90 -5.40 7.27
C ARG A 135 15.19 -5.86 7.95
N HIS A 136 15.06 -6.49 9.11
CA HIS A 136 16.18 -6.85 9.97
C HIS A 136 16.35 -8.37 10.01
N PHE A 137 17.52 -8.86 9.67
CA PHE A 137 17.78 -10.31 9.56
C PHE A 137 19.13 -10.70 10.16
N LEU A 138 19.17 -11.80 10.89
CA LEU A 138 20.39 -12.48 11.31
C LEU A 138 20.98 -13.27 10.15
N LEU A 139 22.30 -13.38 10.08
CA LEU A 139 22.98 -13.95 8.90
C LEU A 139 22.94 -15.49 8.82
N ALA A 140 22.73 -16.18 9.94
CA ALA A 140 22.71 -17.64 10.07
C ALA A 140 22.19 -18.05 11.47
N GLN A 141 21.83 -19.32 11.66
CA GLN A 141 21.29 -19.82 12.95
C GLN A 141 22.29 -19.66 14.10
N TYR A 142 23.59 -19.76 13.83
CA TYR A 142 24.62 -19.48 14.85
C TYR A 142 24.44 -18.08 15.49
N PHE A 143 24.12 -17.07 14.69
CA PHE A 143 23.96 -15.70 15.20
C PHE A 143 22.67 -15.56 16.00
N HIS A 144 21.61 -16.24 15.60
CA HIS A 144 20.36 -16.36 16.36
C HIS A 144 20.63 -16.96 17.75
N ASP A 145 21.21 -18.16 17.81
CA ASP A 145 21.43 -18.90 19.06
C ASP A 145 22.39 -18.20 20.03
N ASN A 146 23.25 -17.30 19.52
CA ASN A 146 24.23 -16.57 20.32
C ASN A 146 23.86 -15.09 20.55
N TYR A 147 22.78 -14.56 19.97
CA TYR A 147 22.43 -13.13 20.03
C TYR A 147 22.32 -12.62 21.47
N ASN A 148 21.44 -13.23 22.27
CA ASN A 148 21.17 -12.82 23.65
C ASN A 148 22.44 -12.89 24.51
N LYS A 149 23.28 -13.92 24.28
CA LYS A 149 24.55 -14.08 24.97
C LYS A 149 25.57 -13.01 24.55
N ALA A 150 25.67 -12.70 23.26
CA ALA A 150 26.60 -11.71 22.73
C ALA A 150 26.27 -10.30 23.27
N MET A 151 24.99 -9.98 23.44
CA MET A 151 24.53 -8.70 24.00
C MET A 151 24.39 -8.70 25.54
N SER A 152 24.63 -9.82 26.22
CA SER A 152 24.44 -9.95 27.68
C SER A 152 25.42 -9.16 28.55
N LYS A 153 26.37 -8.40 28.01
CA LYS A 153 27.34 -7.60 28.78
C LYS A 153 27.70 -6.26 28.12
N LEU A 154 26.78 -5.69 27.34
CA LEU A 154 26.98 -4.37 26.72
C LEU A 154 27.48 -3.35 27.77
N PRO A 155 28.42 -2.44 27.42
CA PRO A 155 28.94 -2.20 26.07
C PRO A 155 30.00 -3.22 25.59
N VAL A 156 30.45 -4.14 26.45
CA VAL A 156 31.42 -5.18 26.08
C VAL A 156 30.70 -6.36 25.41
N VAL A 157 30.84 -6.46 24.09
CA VAL A 157 30.22 -7.53 23.30
C VAL A 157 30.88 -8.88 23.59
N SER A 158 30.08 -9.87 23.98
CA SER A 158 30.55 -11.23 24.29
C SER A 158 30.57 -12.13 23.04
N SER A 159 31.19 -11.64 21.96
CA SER A 159 31.35 -12.34 20.68
C SER A 159 32.80 -12.25 20.21
N ASN A 160 33.34 -13.35 19.70
CA ASN A 160 34.66 -13.41 19.08
C ASN A 160 34.59 -13.33 17.55
N ILE A 161 33.39 -13.13 16.98
CA ILE A 161 33.20 -12.97 15.55
C ILE A 161 33.46 -11.52 15.16
N GLN A 162 34.15 -11.38 14.03
CA GLN A 162 34.21 -10.13 13.28
C GLN A 162 33.89 -10.40 11.82
N ILE A 163 32.75 -9.91 11.35
CA ILE A 163 32.37 -9.96 9.93
C ILE A 163 33.19 -8.93 9.16
N LEU A 164 33.81 -9.40 8.09
CA LEU A 164 34.69 -8.60 7.23
C LEU A 164 33.94 -8.02 6.03
N ARG A 165 33.03 -8.82 5.45
CA ARG A 165 32.32 -8.49 4.22
C ARG A 165 30.98 -9.20 4.16
N VAL A 166 29.98 -8.50 3.63
CA VAL A 166 28.65 -9.03 3.31
C VAL A 166 28.29 -8.57 1.89
N GLU A 167 27.70 -9.44 1.09
CA GLU A 167 26.98 -9.10 -0.14
C GLU A 167 25.53 -9.57 0.01
N ALA A 168 24.60 -8.63 -0.08
CA ALA A 168 23.17 -8.92 -0.04
C ALA A 168 22.56 -8.82 -1.45
N TRP A 169 21.70 -9.78 -1.77
CA TRP A 169 21.05 -9.93 -3.08
C TRP A 169 19.54 -9.99 -2.87
N VAL A 170 18.81 -9.14 -3.58
CA VAL A 170 17.36 -9.01 -3.50
C VAL A 170 16.76 -9.17 -4.89
N THR A 171 15.57 -9.75 -5.00
CA THR A 171 14.81 -9.85 -6.25
C THR A 171 14.79 -8.51 -7.03
N ASN A 172 15.05 -8.57 -8.34
CA ASN A 172 15.22 -7.38 -9.17
C ASN A 172 13.90 -6.89 -9.80
N ARG A 173 12.99 -6.37 -8.99
CA ARG A 173 11.72 -5.78 -9.48
C ARG A 173 11.88 -4.46 -10.22
N ASN A 174 12.91 -3.69 -9.87
CA ASN A 174 13.10 -2.34 -10.41
C ASN A 174 13.80 -2.34 -11.78
N GLY A 175 14.06 -3.51 -12.37
CA GLY A 175 14.74 -3.62 -13.66
C GLY A 175 16.17 -3.06 -13.65
N ALA A 176 16.90 -3.21 -12.53
CA ALA A 176 18.30 -2.80 -12.49
C ALA A 176 19.12 -3.60 -13.52
N THR A 177 20.01 -2.92 -14.23
CA THR A 177 20.76 -3.49 -15.37
C THR A 177 22.22 -3.78 -15.03
N THR A 178 22.68 -3.39 -13.84
CA THR A 178 24.05 -3.51 -13.34
C THR A 178 24.08 -4.35 -12.08
N ASP A 179 25.14 -5.16 -11.90
CA ASP A 179 25.31 -6.06 -10.75
C ASP A 179 24.09 -6.95 -10.49
N THR A 180 23.51 -7.49 -11.57
CA THR A 180 22.37 -8.41 -11.53
C THR A 180 22.71 -9.76 -12.15
N ARG A 181 22.11 -10.83 -11.63
CA ARG A 181 22.30 -12.21 -12.13
C ARG A 181 21.29 -13.16 -11.49
N ASP A 182 21.18 -14.36 -12.06
CA ASP A 182 20.51 -15.47 -11.39
C ASP A 182 21.25 -15.91 -10.12
N VAL A 183 20.50 -16.01 -9.03
CA VAL A 183 20.98 -16.53 -7.74
C VAL A 183 20.08 -17.65 -7.25
N VAL A 184 20.67 -18.60 -6.54
CA VAL A 184 19.93 -19.58 -5.76
C VAL A 184 20.31 -19.44 -4.30
N GLY A 185 19.35 -19.00 -3.49
CA GLY A 185 19.47 -18.96 -2.04
C GLY A 185 19.08 -20.31 -1.44
N PHE A 186 19.88 -20.83 -0.52
CA PHE A 186 19.60 -22.08 0.19
C PHE A 186 19.38 -21.83 1.67
N MET A 187 18.32 -22.44 2.22
CA MET A 187 18.02 -22.37 3.66
C MET A 187 19.13 -23.03 4.49
N ASP A 188 19.60 -24.21 4.09
CA ASP A 188 20.56 -24.99 4.90
C ASP A 188 22.03 -24.70 4.55
N LEU A 189 22.33 -23.79 3.61
CA LEU A 189 23.73 -23.46 3.31
C LEU A 189 24.40 -22.87 4.56
N GLY A 190 25.59 -23.36 4.88
CA GLY A 190 26.34 -22.88 6.03
C GLY A 190 25.91 -23.45 7.39
N GLU A 191 24.85 -24.26 7.47
CA GLU A 191 24.32 -24.76 8.74
C GLU A 191 24.90 -26.12 9.11
N GLY A 192 25.53 -26.22 10.29
CA GLY A 192 26.12 -27.48 10.77
C GLY A 192 25.11 -28.55 11.16
N ASN A 193 23.89 -28.12 11.52
CA ASN A 193 22.71 -28.94 11.78
C ASN A 193 21.61 -28.53 10.78
N PRO A 194 21.62 -29.08 9.55
CA PRO A 194 20.65 -28.71 8.52
C PRO A 194 19.24 -29.15 8.93
N TYR A 195 18.22 -28.40 8.49
CA TYR A 195 16.81 -28.75 8.69
C TYR A 195 16.43 -29.98 7.85
N ASN A 196 16.81 -30.01 6.57
CA ASN A 196 16.55 -31.13 5.68
C ASN A 196 17.62 -32.22 5.80
N THR A 197 17.54 -32.99 6.90
CA THR A 197 18.47 -34.10 7.17
C THR A 197 18.30 -35.32 6.27
N ALA A 198 17.22 -35.39 5.47
CA ALA A 198 16.98 -36.49 4.54
C ALA A 198 17.90 -36.42 3.31
N VAL A 199 18.28 -35.21 2.89
CA VAL A 199 19.13 -34.96 1.72
C VAL A 199 20.50 -34.42 2.12
N ILE A 200 20.57 -33.61 3.19
CA ILE A 200 21.77 -32.89 3.60
C ILE A 200 22.33 -33.48 4.90
N SER A 201 23.60 -33.86 4.87
CA SER A 201 24.33 -34.35 6.03
C SER A 201 25.14 -33.22 6.67
N GLY A 202 24.80 -32.90 7.92
CA GLY A 202 25.54 -31.94 8.74
C GLY A 202 26.82 -32.51 9.34
N THR A 203 27.79 -31.65 9.62
CA THR A 203 29.01 -32.01 10.37
C THR A 203 28.85 -31.84 11.89
N GLY A 204 27.76 -31.21 12.34
CA GLY A 204 27.55 -30.82 13.74
C GLY A 204 28.43 -29.65 14.20
N GLN A 205 29.18 -29.00 13.30
CA GLN A 205 29.96 -27.82 13.63
C GLN A 205 29.06 -26.63 13.95
N SER A 206 29.30 -25.96 15.08
CA SER A 206 28.50 -24.79 15.48
C SER A 206 28.76 -23.56 14.61
N LEU A 207 29.99 -23.37 14.11
CA LEU A 207 30.35 -22.18 13.33
C LEU A 207 29.87 -22.30 11.88
N PRO A 208 29.19 -21.27 11.33
CA PRO A 208 28.63 -21.35 10.00
C PRO A 208 29.73 -21.25 8.94
N SER A 209 29.74 -22.16 7.96
CA SER A 209 30.69 -22.13 6.85
C SER A 209 30.22 -22.99 5.68
N ASN A 210 30.69 -22.73 4.46
CA ASN A 210 30.40 -23.57 3.29
C ASN A 210 30.74 -25.06 3.50
N GLY A 211 31.64 -25.38 4.44
CA GLY A 211 31.99 -26.76 4.81
C GLY A 211 31.24 -27.32 6.03
N ALA A 212 30.27 -26.60 6.59
CA ALA A 212 29.51 -27.02 7.78
C ALA A 212 28.59 -28.22 7.50
N ASN A 213 28.20 -28.42 6.24
CA ASN A 213 27.48 -29.59 5.76
C ASN A 213 27.94 -29.97 4.34
N ASN A 214 27.36 -31.02 3.76
CA ASN A 214 27.71 -31.49 2.41
C ASN A 214 26.96 -30.78 1.26
N LEU A 215 26.07 -29.81 1.53
CA LEU A 215 25.26 -29.17 0.49
C LEU A 215 26.15 -28.46 -0.53
N TYR A 216 27.06 -27.60 -0.07
CA TYR A 216 27.91 -26.80 -0.95
C TYR A 216 28.82 -27.66 -1.83
N SER A 217 29.44 -28.71 -1.29
CA SER A 217 30.28 -29.63 -2.07
C SER A 217 29.46 -30.44 -3.09
N THR A 218 28.21 -30.78 -2.78
CA THR A 218 27.30 -31.48 -3.69
C THR A 218 26.92 -30.62 -4.89
N ILE A 219 26.47 -29.37 -4.65
CA ILE A 219 26.02 -28.47 -5.72
C ILE A 219 27.18 -27.92 -6.55
N THR A 220 28.37 -27.78 -5.98
CA THR A 220 29.57 -27.36 -6.74
C THR A 220 30.21 -28.50 -7.53
N GLY A 221 29.95 -29.76 -7.16
CA GLY A 221 30.49 -30.94 -7.83
C GLY A 221 29.86 -31.28 -9.20
N ASN A 222 28.66 -30.77 -9.49
CA ASN A 222 27.98 -30.99 -10.78
C ASN A 222 27.68 -29.64 -11.47
N PRO A 223 28.24 -29.39 -12.67
CA PRO A 223 28.00 -28.16 -13.43
C PRO A 223 26.53 -27.88 -13.76
N ALA A 224 25.66 -28.89 -13.77
CA ALA A 224 24.23 -28.71 -14.05
C ALA A 224 23.52 -27.80 -13.04
N TYR A 225 23.97 -27.78 -11.77
CA TYR A 225 23.42 -26.86 -10.76
C TYR A 225 23.82 -25.39 -10.99
N ARG A 226 24.81 -25.12 -11.85
CA ARG A 226 25.18 -23.76 -12.24
C ARG A 226 24.36 -23.22 -13.40
N ASN A 227 23.66 -24.09 -14.11
CA ASN A 227 22.86 -23.70 -15.26
C ASN A 227 21.47 -23.25 -14.78
N SER A 228 21.13 -21.98 -14.99
CA SER A 228 19.86 -21.37 -14.55
C SER A 228 18.61 -22.12 -15.05
N THR A 229 18.64 -22.69 -16.26
CA THR A 229 17.52 -23.48 -16.83
C THR A 229 17.39 -24.86 -16.19
N GLN A 230 18.51 -25.45 -15.75
CA GLN A 230 18.49 -26.84 -15.24
C GLN A 230 18.44 -26.91 -13.72
N VAL A 231 18.93 -25.88 -13.01
CA VAL A 231 19.18 -25.92 -11.56
C VAL A 231 17.95 -26.31 -10.76
N GLN A 232 16.77 -25.77 -11.07
CA GLN A 232 15.55 -26.08 -10.33
C GLN A 232 15.19 -27.56 -10.46
N ASN A 233 15.10 -28.07 -11.68
CA ASN A 233 14.83 -29.48 -11.94
C ASN A 233 15.86 -30.42 -11.29
N GLN A 234 17.15 -30.04 -11.30
CA GLN A 234 18.20 -30.83 -10.65
C GLN A 234 18.08 -30.83 -9.13
N LEU A 235 17.78 -29.69 -8.50
CA LEU A 235 17.61 -29.58 -7.04
C LEU A 235 16.34 -30.31 -6.58
N THR A 236 15.26 -30.22 -7.34
CA THR A 236 14.04 -31.01 -7.07
C THR A 236 14.29 -32.50 -7.21
N ALA A 237 15.07 -32.93 -8.22
CA ALA A 237 15.48 -34.34 -8.36
C ALA A 237 16.40 -34.82 -7.23
N LEU A 238 17.18 -33.91 -6.63
CA LEU A 238 17.98 -34.18 -5.43
C LEU A 238 17.10 -34.37 -4.16
N GLY A 239 15.82 -33.99 -4.21
CA GLY A 239 14.88 -34.07 -3.09
C GLY A 239 14.72 -32.77 -2.32
N LEU A 240 15.21 -31.64 -2.84
CA LEU A 240 15.00 -30.31 -2.27
C LEU A 240 13.73 -29.68 -2.83
N SER A 241 12.97 -29.00 -1.99
CA SER A 241 11.73 -28.32 -2.37
C SER A 241 11.96 -26.83 -2.62
N PRO A 242 11.45 -26.26 -3.74
CA PRO A 242 11.51 -24.81 -3.97
C PRO A 242 10.69 -24.06 -2.91
N VAL A 243 11.00 -22.79 -2.68
CA VAL A 243 10.43 -21.90 -1.63
C VAL A 243 10.76 -22.33 -0.20
N GLN A 244 11.00 -23.62 0.04
CA GLN A 244 11.33 -24.19 1.35
C GLN A 244 12.82 -24.36 1.58
N ASP A 245 13.47 -25.19 0.75
CA ASP A 245 14.88 -25.54 0.91
C ASP A 245 15.77 -24.58 0.10
N PHE A 246 15.26 -24.10 -1.04
CA PHE A 246 15.94 -23.15 -1.91
C PHE A 246 14.98 -22.21 -2.64
N GLU A 247 15.50 -21.06 -3.08
CA GLU A 247 14.80 -20.09 -3.92
C GLU A 247 15.70 -19.68 -5.09
N LYS A 248 15.18 -19.81 -6.32
CA LYS A 248 15.81 -19.32 -7.55
C LYS A 248 15.18 -17.97 -7.89
N THR A 249 16.00 -16.93 -8.04
CA THR A 249 15.50 -15.60 -8.41
C THR A 249 16.54 -14.83 -9.21
N PHE A 250 16.08 -13.96 -10.09
CA PHE A 250 16.91 -12.95 -10.71
C PHE A 250 17.11 -11.78 -9.73
N ALA A 251 18.29 -11.67 -9.16
CA ALA A 251 18.57 -10.73 -8.09
C ALA A 251 19.48 -9.59 -8.52
N ARG A 252 19.31 -8.44 -7.86
CA ARG A 252 20.26 -7.32 -7.85
C ARG A 252 21.06 -7.33 -6.57
N LYS A 253 22.34 -7.00 -6.68
CA LYS A 253 23.20 -6.75 -5.52
C LYS A 253 22.82 -5.42 -4.87
N LEU A 254 22.62 -5.43 -3.56
CA LEU A 254 22.48 -4.20 -2.79
C LEU A 254 23.83 -3.51 -2.65
N GLN A 255 23.85 -2.19 -2.78
CA GLN A 255 25.06 -1.42 -2.52
C GLN A 255 25.30 -1.35 -1.02
N PRO A 256 26.55 -1.17 -0.54
CA PRO A 256 26.84 -1.02 0.87
C PRO A 256 26.11 0.16 1.55
N SER A 257 25.63 1.13 0.78
CA SER A 257 24.80 2.23 1.27
C SER A 257 23.34 1.85 1.50
N ASP A 258 22.87 0.74 0.92
CA ASP A 258 21.46 0.31 0.97
C ASP A 258 21.11 -0.48 2.24
N TYR A 259 22.13 -0.87 3.02
CA TYR A 259 21.96 -1.62 4.25
C TYR A 259 23.05 -1.28 5.27
N TYR A 260 22.72 -1.49 6.53
CA TYR A 260 23.65 -1.51 7.65
C TYR A 260 23.87 -2.97 8.08
N PHE A 261 25.05 -3.31 8.59
CA PHE A 261 25.26 -4.60 9.26
C PHE A 261 26.10 -4.43 10.52
N ASN A 262 25.83 -5.22 11.55
CA ASN A 262 26.63 -5.23 12.76
C ASN A 262 27.72 -6.32 12.66
N PRO A 263 29.02 -5.96 12.70
CA PRO A 263 30.10 -6.90 12.45
C PRO A 263 30.35 -7.91 13.59
N GLN A 264 29.89 -7.63 14.81
CA GLN A 264 30.15 -8.46 15.99
C GLN A 264 28.97 -9.37 16.35
N ILE A 265 27.75 -8.90 16.10
CA ILE A 265 26.50 -9.61 16.39
C ILE A 265 26.02 -10.44 15.19
N GLY A 266 26.24 -9.95 13.96
CA GLY A 266 25.88 -10.67 12.75
C GLY A 266 24.42 -10.56 12.34
N PHE A 267 23.92 -9.32 12.26
CA PHE A 267 22.66 -8.99 11.58
C PHE A 267 22.85 -7.94 10.49
N ILE A 268 21.91 -7.90 9.55
CA ILE A 268 21.75 -6.91 8.49
C ILE A 268 20.41 -6.16 8.68
N SER A 269 20.43 -4.84 8.51
CA SER A 269 19.27 -3.94 8.52
C SER A 269 19.18 -3.23 7.17
N LEU A 270 18.09 -3.45 6.45
CA LEU A 270 17.87 -2.85 5.14
C LEU A 270 17.30 -1.42 5.25
N ASN A 271 17.72 -0.51 4.37
CA ASN A 271 17.17 0.85 4.35
C ASN A 271 15.72 0.92 3.85
N GLN A 272 15.28 -0.09 3.10
CA GLN A 272 13.89 -0.27 2.68
C GLN A 272 13.41 -1.65 3.12
N PRO A 273 12.14 -1.77 3.58
CA PRO A 273 11.60 -3.06 3.95
C PRO A 273 11.34 -3.86 2.67
N LEU A 274 11.55 -5.18 2.74
CA LEU A 274 11.26 -6.06 1.61
C LEU A 274 9.74 -6.26 1.47
N GLN A 275 9.29 -6.42 0.24
CA GLN A 275 7.91 -6.84 -0.01
C GLN A 275 7.70 -8.28 0.47
N PRO A 276 6.46 -8.67 0.82
CA PRO A 276 6.13 -10.02 1.31
C PRO A 276 6.63 -11.14 0.38
N ASP A 277 6.70 -10.89 -0.93
CA ASP A 277 7.10 -11.84 -1.96
C ASP A 277 8.55 -11.67 -2.48
N GLU A 278 9.34 -10.74 -1.93
CA GLU A 278 10.76 -10.58 -2.31
C GLU A 278 11.68 -11.59 -1.59
N VAL A 279 12.70 -12.07 -2.31
CA VAL A 279 13.72 -12.97 -1.77
C VAL A 279 14.92 -12.17 -1.28
N LEU A 280 15.51 -12.58 -0.15
CA LEU A 280 16.80 -12.07 0.34
C LEU A 280 17.81 -13.21 0.47
N GLY A 281 18.86 -13.14 -0.33
CA GLY A 281 20.04 -14.00 -0.24
C GLY A 281 21.29 -13.23 0.18
N VAL A 282 22.17 -13.85 0.97
CA VAL A 282 23.44 -13.23 1.40
C VAL A 282 24.63 -14.16 1.18
N ALA A 283 25.79 -13.54 0.94
CA ALA A 283 27.10 -14.17 1.12
C ALA A 283 27.91 -13.33 2.11
N PHE A 284 28.57 -13.97 3.06
CA PHE A 284 29.36 -13.25 4.06
C PHE A 284 30.63 -13.99 4.45
N GLN A 285 31.61 -13.20 4.89
CA GLN A 285 32.90 -13.67 5.34
C GLN A 285 33.22 -13.06 6.70
N TYR A 286 33.68 -13.89 7.63
CA TYR A 286 34.00 -13.46 8.99
C TYR A 286 35.27 -14.14 9.51
N THR A 287 35.79 -13.60 10.60
CA THR A 287 36.91 -14.19 11.34
C THR A 287 36.46 -14.65 12.71
N TYR A 288 37.02 -15.77 13.14
CA TYR A 288 36.88 -16.29 14.50
C TYR A 288 38.24 -16.81 14.95
N ASN A 289 38.79 -16.23 16.04
CA ASN A 289 40.12 -16.55 16.56
C ASN A 289 41.23 -16.56 15.48
N GLY A 290 41.18 -15.61 14.53
CA GLY A 290 42.17 -15.47 13.45
C GLY A 290 41.99 -16.39 12.24
N LYS A 291 41.01 -17.30 12.24
CA LYS A 291 40.64 -18.11 11.07
C LYS A 291 39.48 -17.48 10.31
N VAL A 292 39.59 -17.45 8.99
CA VAL A 292 38.55 -16.93 8.09
C VAL A 292 37.55 -18.03 7.73
N TYR A 293 36.28 -17.68 7.77
CA TYR A 293 35.15 -18.53 7.39
C TYR A 293 34.28 -17.78 6.37
N GLN A 294 33.69 -18.52 5.43
CA GLN A 294 32.81 -17.98 4.38
C GLN A 294 31.56 -18.84 4.26
N VAL A 295 30.43 -18.17 4.05
CA VAL A 295 29.13 -18.77 3.73
C VAL A 295 28.60 -18.12 2.47
N GLY A 296 28.17 -18.92 1.49
CA GLY A 296 27.82 -18.46 0.15
C GLY A 296 29.03 -18.12 -0.70
N GLU A 297 28.75 -17.51 -1.84
CA GLU A 297 29.74 -17.12 -2.85
C GLU A 297 29.65 -15.62 -3.13
N PHE A 298 30.80 -14.97 -3.25
CA PHE A 298 30.83 -13.57 -3.67
C PHE A 298 30.79 -13.46 -5.19
N SER A 299 30.29 -12.33 -5.71
CA SER A 299 30.21 -12.12 -7.16
C SER A 299 31.56 -12.21 -7.89
N GLN A 300 32.65 -11.97 -7.16
CA GLN A 300 34.03 -12.03 -7.65
C GLN A 300 34.57 -13.46 -7.77
N ASP A 301 34.00 -14.41 -7.01
CA ASP A 301 34.44 -15.81 -7.00
C ASP A 301 33.91 -16.57 -8.22
N VAL A 302 32.72 -16.19 -8.70
CA VAL A 302 32.02 -16.84 -9.82
C VAL A 302 31.72 -15.81 -10.92
N PRO A 303 32.63 -15.59 -11.88
CA PRO A 303 32.38 -14.65 -12.96
C PRO A 303 31.23 -15.14 -13.87
N PRO A 304 30.47 -14.21 -14.49
CA PRO A 304 29.46 -14.55 -15.50
C PRO A 304 30.07 -15.34 -16.68
N ASP A 305 29.26 -16.18 -17.33
CA ASP A 305 29.70 -16.93 -18.51
C ASP A 305 29.94 -15.98 -19.69
N THR A 306 31.10 -16.09 -20.34
CA THR A 306 31.49 -15.24 -21.47
C THR A 306 30.91 -15.71 -22.81
N THR A 307 30.32 -16.92 -22.86
CA THR A 307 29.70 -17.47 -24.08
C THR A 307 28.31 -16.89 -24.35
N GLY A 308 27.65 -16.32 -23.33
CA GLY A 308 26.33 -15.71 -23.45
C GLY A 308 25.16 -16.68 -23.65
N ILE A 309 25.40 -18.00 -23.59
CA ILE A 309 24.37 -19.03 -23.83
C ILE A 309 23.62 -19.40 -22.55
N THR A 310 24.28 -19.35 -21.38
CA THR A 310 23.65 -19.62 -20.07
C THR A 310 24.28 -18.73 -18.99
N GLN A 311 23.50 -18.25 -18.03
CA GLN A 311 24.04 -17.55 -16.86
C GLN A 311 24.46 -18.57 -15.78
N ARG A 312 25.66 -18.37 -15.20
CA ARG A 312 26.11 -19.15 -14.04
C ARG A 312 25.42 -18.64 -12.78
N VAL A 313 24.65 -19.51 -12.15
CA VAL A 313 23.94 -19.21 -10.89
C VAL A 313 24.93 -19.03 -9.73
N LEU A 314 24.70 -18.01 -8.90
CA LEU A 314 25.43 -17.77 -7.65
C LEU A 314 24.73 -18.49 -6.49
N PHE A 315 25.47 -19.20 -5.64
CA PHE A 315 24.90 -19.87 -4.48
C PHE A 315 25.02 -19.01 -3.22
N LEU A 316 23.88 -18.73 -2.59
CA LEU A 316 23.76 -17.82 -1.45
C LEU A 316 23.09 -18.49 -0.26
N LYS A 317 23.26 -17.92 0.93
CA LYS A 317 22.46 -18.23 2.11
C LYS A 317 21.11 -17.52 1.99
N LEU A 318 20.00 -18.26 2.11
CA LEU A 318 18.67 -17.70 2.11
C LEU A 318 18.32 -17.13 3.50
N LEU A 319 17.88 -15.86 3.55
CA LEU A 319 17.36 -15.22 4.78
C LEU A 319 15.85 -15.01 4.72
N LYS A 320 15.29 -14.79 3.53
CA LYS A 320 13.84 -14.67 3.30
C LYS A 320 13.47 -15.24 1.94
N ALA A 321 12.40 -16.05 1.90
CA ALA A 321 11.82 -16.62 0.69
C ALA A 321 10.62 -15.80 0.17
N THR A 322 10.05 -16.20 -0.97
CA THR A 322 8.85 -15.58 -1.56
C THR A 322 7.56 -15.83 -0.74
N SER A 323 7.59 -16.82 0.15
CA SER A 323 6.49 -17.13 1.09
C SER A 323 7.04 -17.25 2.51
N GLN A 324 6.41 -16.55 3.46
CA GLN A 324 6.78 -16.61 4.87
C GLN A 324 6.20 -17.87 5.51
N ARG A 325 7.07 -18.80 5.91
CA ARG A 325 6.68 -20.06 6.56
C ARG A 325 7.22 -20.07 7.98
N THR A 326 6.35 -19.91 8.97
CA THR A 326 6.76 -19.76 10.38
C THR A 326 7.34 -21.04 10.99
N ASN A 327 7.15 -22.19 10.34
CA ASN A 327 7.70 -23.47 10.77
C ASN A 327 9.12 -23.74 10.23
N LEU A 328 9.70 -22.85 9.42
CA LEU A 328 11.04 -23.00 8.86
C LEU A 328 12.05 -22.15 9.65
N PRO A 329 13.30 -22.62 9.85
CA PRO A 329 14.31 -21.88 10.62
C PRO A 329 14.63 -20.47 10.09
N ILE A 330 14.44 -20.20 8.80
CA ILE A 330 14.65 -18.85 8.25
C ILE A 330 13.67 -17.81 8.82
N TRP A 331 12.52 -18.23 9.36
CA TRP A 331 11.59 -17.36 10.07
C TRP A 331 12.22 -16.75 11.33
N ASP A 332 13.04 -17.52 12.03
CA ASP A 332 13.73 -17.12 13.25
C ASP A 332 14.88 -16.15 12.96
N LEU A 333 15.41 -16.18 11.72
CA LEU A 333 16.42 -15.21 11.27
C LEU A 333 15.84 -13.81 11.11
N MET A 334 14.53 -13.65 10.87
CA MET A 334 13.90 -12.33 10.85
C MET A 334 13.78 -11.79 12.29
N MET A 335 14.45 -10.68 12.54
CA MET A 335 14.45 -10.01 13.85
C MET A 335 13.13 -9.28 14.09
N LYS A 336 12.46 -9.61 15.20
CA LYS A 336 11.15 -9.06 15.62
C LYS A 336 11.28 -8.14 16.84
N ASN A 337 12.50 -7.72 17.12
CA ASN A 337 12.91 -6.99 18.31
C ASN A 337 13.47 -5.59 17.99
N VAL A 338 13.11 -5.05 16.81
CA VAL A 338 13.55 -3.74 16.32
C VAL A 338 12.35 -2.86 16.05
N TYR A 339 12.36 -1.64 16.59
CA TYR A 339 11.23 -0.70 16.57
C TYR A 339 11.66 0.67 16.04
N SER A 340 10.81 1.30 15.23
CA SER A 340 11.00 2.68 14.80
C SER A 340 10.38 3.64 15.82
N VAL A 341 11.16 4.61 16.29
CA VAL A 341 10.72 5.59 17.33
C VAL A 341 10.79 7.04 16.83
N GLY A 342 10.78 7.21 15.50
CA GLY A 342 10.89 8.50 14.84
C GLY A 342 11.41 8.38 13.41
N PHE A 343 11.73 9.54 12.83
CA PHE A 343 12.30 9.68 11.50
C PHE A 343 13.63 10.43 11.55
N GLY A 344 14.52 10.16 10.59
CA GLY A 344 15.83 10.81 10.53
C GLY A 344 16.83 10.28 11.56
N GLN A 345 17.75 11.14 11.99
CA GLN A 345 18.79 10.79 12.96
C GLN A 345 18.31 11.09 14.39
N LEU A 346 18.36 10.08 15.27
CA LEU A 346 18.12 10.24 16.71
C LEU A 346 19.33 10.87 17.39
N GLU A 347 19.07 11.88 18.20
CA GLU A 347 20.05 12.43 19.13
C GLU A 347 19.96 11.71 20.48
N ARG A 348 21.10 11.51 21.15
CA ARG A 348 21.14 10.89 22.48
C ARG A 348 20.58 11.84 23.54
N GLU A 349 20.79 13.14 23.35
CA GLU A 349 20.31 14.20 24.24
C GLU A 349 18.78 14.21 24.29
N ASP A 350 18.24 14.26 25.51
CA ASP A 350 16.79 14.27 25.80
C ASP A 350 15.99 13.06 25.31
N PHE A 351 16.63 12.07 24.69
CA PHE A 351 16.01 10.80 24.37
C PHE A 351 15.60 10.08 25.66
N ARG A 352 14.33 9.66 25.70
CA ARG A 352 13.78 8.83 26.76
C ARG A 352 12.94 7.75 26.12
N LEU A 353 13.18 6.52 26.55
CA LEU A 353 12.36 5.36 26.21
C LEU A 353 12.07 4.60 27.50
N ASP A 354 10.84 4.15 27.62
CA ASP A 354 10.34 3.33 28.70
C ASP A 354 9.47 2.21 28.13
N LEU A 355 9.35 1.13 28.88
CA LEU A 355 8.51 -0.01 28.53
C LEU A 355 7.38 -0.12 29.53
N THR A 356 6.16 -0.16 29.00
CA THR A 356 4.94 -0.26 29.81
C THR A 356 4.12 -1.47 29.43
N TYR A 357 3.34 -1.97 30.39
CA TYR A 357 2.34 -3.00 30.22
C TYR A 357 0.96 -2.40 30.52
N GLU A 358 0.03 -2.52 29.59
CA GLU A 358 -1.36 -2.08 29.73
C GLU A 358 -2.16 -3.10 30.52
N GLU A 359 -2.35 -2.84 31.82
CA GLU A 359 -3.14 -3.72 32.68
C GLU A 359 -4.63 -3.36 32.58
N PRO A 360 -5.52 -4.34 32.28
CA PRO A 360 -6.95 -4.07 32.12
C PRO A 360 -7.54 -3.34 33.33
N SER A 361 -8.19 -2.21 33.09
CA SER A 361 -8.80 -1.33 34.10
C SER A 361 -7.83 -0.65 35.07
N LEU A 362 -6.51 -0.88 34.96
CA LEU A 362 -5.48 -0.33 35.85
C LEU A 362 -4.46 0.57 35.13
N GLY A 363 -4.57 0.69 33.81
CA GLY A 363 -3.75 1.59 32.99
C GLY A 363 -2.36 1.04 32.68
N GLU A 364 -1.50 1.89 32.16
CA GLU A 364 -0.13 1.54 31.76
C GLU A 364 0.82 1.56 32.98
N LYS A 365 1.57 0.48 33.17
CA LYS A 365 2.53 0.32 34.27
C LYS A 365 3.91 -0.05 33.75
N ARG A 366 4.96 0.45 34.40
CA ARG A 366 6.37 0.14 34.05
C ARG A 366 6.83 -1.26 34.44
N TYR A 367 6.00 -2.02 35.14
CA TYR A 367 6.31 -3.35 35.67
C TYR A 367 5.11 -4.27 35.41
N LEU A 368 5.37 -5.58 35.33
CA LEU A 368 4.34 -6.59 35.15
C LEU A 368 3.52 -6.82 36.44
N PRO A 369 2.26 -7.29 36.36
CA PRO A 369 1.38 -7.47 37.52
C PRO A 369 2.06 -8.24 38.68
N PRO A 370 2.39 -7.58 39.81
CA PRO A 370 3.30 -8.15 40.81
C PRO A 370 2.80 -9.42 41.50
N ALA A 371 1.48 -9.61 41.59
CA ALA A 371 0.88 -10.75 42.28
C ALA A 371 1.19 -12.09 41.60
N ASP A 372 1.41 -12.09 40.28
CA ASP A 372 1.61 -13.28 39.47
C ASP A 372 3.09 -13.49 39.08
N VAL A 373 3.97 -12.50 39.30
CA VAL A 373 5.41 -12.56 39.04
C VAL A 373 6.14 -13.21 40.21
N ILE A 374 7.19 -14.01 39.94
CA ILE A 374 7.98 -14.64 41.01
C ILE A 374 8.70 -13.59 41.87
N ALA A 375 8.84 -13.87 43.17
CA ALA A 375 9.30 -12.91 44.18
C ALA A 375 10.59 -12.15 43.82
N THR A 376 11.54 -12.79 43.13
CA THR A 376 12.81 -12.19 42.71
C THR A 376 12.65 -11.00 41.76
N TYR A 377 11.60 -10.97 40.93
CA TYR A 377 11.39 -10.00 39.86
C TYR A 377 10.18 -9.08 40.08
N GLN A 378 9.55 -9.16 41.26
CA GLN A 378 8.36 -8.36 41.57
C GLN A 378 8.68 -6.85 41.61
N GLY A 379 7.90 -6.07 40.86
CA GLY A 379 8.05 -4.61 40.81
C GLY A 379 9.27 -4.10 40.05
N GLN A 380 10.04 -4.99 39.40
CA GLN A 380 11.16 -4.58 38.56
C GLN A 380 10.65 -3.92 37.25
N PRO A 381 11.26 -2.82 36.80
CA PRO A 381 10.92 -2.21 35.52
C PRO A 381 11.11 -3.20 34.35
N ILE A 382 10.17 -3.21 33.41
CA ILE A 382 10.23 -4.05 32.20
C ILE A 382 11.49 -3.73 31.40
N LEU A 383 11.87 -2.45 31.35
CA LEU A 383 13.11 -1.98 30.73
C LEU A 383 14.35 -2.76 31.20
N SER A 384 14.46 -2.98 32.52
CA SER A 384 15.57 -3.75 33.10
C SER A 384 15.39 -5.26 32.87
N LEU A 385 14.15 -5.79 32.86
CA LEU A 385 13.86 -7.20 32.58
C LEU A 385 14.24 -7.61 31.13
N THR A 386 14.13 -6.69 30.18
CA THR A 386 14.49 -6.88 28.77
C THR A 386 15.94 -6.48 28.46
N ASN A 387 16.77 -6.28 29.48
CA ASN A 387 18.18 -5.90 29.38
C ASN A 387 18.46 -4.54 28.69
N LEU A 388 17.48 -3.62 28.67
CA LEU A 388 17.63 -2.28 28.09
C LEU A 388 18.09 -1.21 29.10
N ASP A 389 18.15 -1.54 30.38
CA ASP A 389 18.65 -0.68 31.46
C ASP A 389 19.58 -1.50 32.35
N ARG A 390 20.87 -1.34 32.12
CA ARG A 390 21.97 -2.00 32.83
C ARG A 390 23.14 -1.09 33.06
N LEU A 391 23.19 0.04 32.36
CA LEU A 391 24.24 1.00 32.41
C LEU A 391 23.75 2.31 33.02
N ASN A 392 24.68 3.08 33.56
CA ASN A 392 24.39 4.46 33.94
C ASN A 392 24.73 5.40 32.77
N ASN A 393 24.50 6.70 32.94
CA ASN A 393 24.85 7.72 31.93
C ASN A 393 26.35 7.74 31.49
N GLN A 394 27.26 7.15 32.24
CA GLN A 394 28.68 7.01 31.90
C GLN A 394 29.01 5.67 31.21
N ASN A 395 27.99 4.85 30.94
CA ASN A 395 28.08 3.49 30.40
C ASN A 395 28.76 2.48 31.35
N ASP A 396 28.80 2.76 32.65
CA ASP A 396 29.25 1.79 33.67
C ASP A 396 28.10 0.81 34.01
N PRO A 397 28.38 -0.46 34.35
CA PRO A 397 27.38 -1.50 34.57
C PRO A 397 26.60 -1.33 35.90
N GLN A 398 25.77 -0.30 35.96
CA GLN A 398 24.87 0.03 37.05
C GLN A 398 23.53 0.51 36.46
N PRO A 399 22.44 -0.26 36.59
CA PRO A 399 21.12 0.18 36.13
C PRO A 399 20.69 1.47 36.84
N ASP A 400 20.20 2.46 36.10
CA ASP A 400 19.72 3.74 36.63
C ASP A 400 18.24 4.04 36.29
N GLY A 401 17.56 3.07 35.66
CA GLY A 401 16.15 3.20 35.27
C GLY A 401 15.95 4.00 33.98
N VAL A 402 17.01 4.28 33.24
CA VAL A 402 16.99 4.96 31.94
C VAL A 402 17.48 3.99 30.86
N PHE A 403 16.95 4.15 29.65
CA PHE A 403 17.36 3.35 28.51
C PHE A 403 18.86 3.53 28.19
N ASP A 404 19.55 2.40 28.01
CA ASP A 404 20.97 2.34 27.63
C ASP A 404 21.15 2.69 26.15
N PHE A 405 21.59 3.91 25.85
CA PHE A 405 21.88 4.35 24.47
C PHE A 405 23.28 3.89 24.02
N VAL A 406 23.38 2.73 23.38
CA VAL A 406 24.63 2.12 22.86
C VAL A 406 24.53 1.94 21.35
N GLU A 407 25.22 2.82 20.61
CA GLU A 407 25.17 2.87 19.15
C GLU A 407 25.58 1.53 18.50
N GLY A 408 24.76 1.08 17.54
CA GLY A 408 24.95 -0.18 16.81
C GLY A 408 24.45 -1.42 17.55
N PHE A 409 24.02 -1.31 18.82
CA PHE A 409 23.56 -2.44 19.64
C PHE A 409 22.14 -2.25 20.15
N THR A 410 21.87 -1.17 20.88
CA THR A 410 20.51 -0.86 21.36
C THR A 410 19.82 0.20 20.50
N VAL A 411 20.57 0.90 19.64
CA VAL A 411 20.07 1.95 18.76
C VAL A 411 20.85 2.00 17.45
N ILE A 412 20.15 2.24 16.34
CA ILE A 412 20.73 2.70 15.08
C ILE A 412 20.26 4.14 14.90
N SER A 413 21.08 5.09 15.33
CA SER A 413 20.71 6.51 15.40
C SER A 413 20.29 7.06 14.05
N SER A 414 21.04 6.75 12.99
CA SER A 414 20.82 7.22 11.61
C SER A 414 19.49 6.79 11.00
N GLN A 415 18.87 5.73 11.52
CA GLN A 415 17.61 5.19 11.05
C GLN A 415 16.46 5.38 12.05
N SER A 416 16.70 6.05 13.18
CA SER A 416 15.74 6.16 14.29
C SER A 416 15.17 4.83 14.78
N ARG A 417 16.04 3.82 14.92
CA ARG A 417 15.64 2.46 15.35
C ARG A 417 16.19 2.11 16.71
N ILE A 418 15.36 1.44 17.51
CA ILE A 418 15.72 0.84 18.78
C ILE A 418 15.77 -0.68 18.59
N ILE A 419 16.80 -1.31 19.14
CA ILE A 419 17.05 -2.74 19.06
C ILE A 419 17.09 -3.28 20.49
N PHE A 420 16.36 -4.36 20.76
CA PHE A 420 16.44 -5.02 22.05
C PHE A 420 17.67 -5.94 22.12
N PRO A 421 18.37 -5.98 23.26
CA PRO A 421 19.46 -6.93 23.54
C PRO A 421 19.06 -8.40 23.63
N VAL A 422 17.78 -8.70 23.39
CA VAL A 422 17.20 -10.04 23.37
C VAL A 422 16.27 -10.16 22.16
N LEU A 423 16.14 -11.36 21.59
CA LEU A 423 15.38 -11.60 20.34
C LEU A 423 13.87 -11.60 20.54
N GLU A 424 13.39 -12.03 21.69
CA GLU A 424 11.97 -12.15 21.99
C GLU A 424 11.58 -11.41 23.28
N PRO A 425 11.77 -10.08 23.35
CA PRO A 425 11.65 -9.31 24.59
C PRO A 425 10.28 -9.37 25.27
N PHE A 426 9.24 -9.79 24.56
CA PHE A 426 7.87 -9.91 25.07
C PHE A 426 7.36 -11.36 25.09
N GLY A 427 8.19 -12.32 24.66
CA GLY A 427 7.90 -13.74 24.50
C GLY A 427 8.82 -14.59 25.37
N HIS A 428 9.54 -15.54 24.75
CA HIS A 428 10.33 -16.53 25.48
C HIS A 428 11.43 -15.95 26.36
N ASP A 429 11.96 -14.77 26.05
CA ASP A 429 12.97 -14.12 26.90
C ASP A 429 12.43 -13.65 28.26
N LEU A 430 11.12 -13.69 28.47
CA LEU A 430 10.48 -13.45 29.77
C LEU A 430 9.92 -14.73 30.41
N ASP A 431 10.27 -15.94 29.94
CA ASP A 431 9.76 -17.16 30.56
C ASP A 431 10.14 -17.31 32.04
N TYR A 432 11.30 -16.78 32.41
CA TYR A 432 11.88 -16.92 33.75
C TYR A 432 11.14 -16.13 34.85
N ILE A 433 10.32 -15.14 34.49
CA ILE A 433 9.58 -14.32 35.47
C ILE A 433 8.29 -14.97 35.98
N TYR A 434 7.80 -16.01 35.30
CA TYR A 434 6.58 -16.73 35.67
C TYR A 434 6.85 -18.20 35.97
N ALA A 435 6.28 -18.68 37.08
CA ALA A 435 6.52 -20.05 37.58
C ALA A 435 5.76 -21.15 36.81
N SER A 436 4.67 -20.82 36.11
CA SER A 436 3.81 -21.81 35.44
C SER A 436 3.45 -21.39 34.02
N GLN A 437 3.22 -22.38 33.14
CA GLN A 437 2.84 -22.14 31.74
C GLN A 437 1.54 -21.33 31.63
N ASN A 438 0.53 -21.61 32.47
CA ASN A 438 -0.74 -20.87 32.46
C ASN A 438 -0.57 -19.36 32.70
N LEU A 439 0.39 -18.95 33.52
CA LEU A 439 0.69 -17.54 33.75
C LEU A 439 1.43 -16.93 32.56
N ARG A 440 2.33 -17.70 31.94
CA ARG A 440 3.03 -17.27 30.74
C ARG A 440 2.06 -17.03 29.60
N ASP A 441 1.18 -17.98 29.29
CA ASP A 441 0.17 -17.87 28.22
C ASP A 441 -0.82 -16.73 28.44
N LYS A 442 -0.96 -16.23 29.68
CA LYS A 442 -1.82 -15.11 30.04
C LYS A 442 -1.16 -13.75 29.79
N TYR A 443 0.15 -13.65 29.95
CA TYR A 443 0.88 -12.37 29.98
C TYR A 443 1.91 -12.19 28.87
N LEU A 444 2.54 -13.26 28.41
CA LEU A 444 3.59 -13.23 27.40
C LEU A 444 3.00 -13.35 25.99
N PHE A 445 3.61 -12.66 25.04
CA PHE A 445 3.10 -12.52 23.68
C PHE A 445 3.80 -13.46 22.70
N TYR A 446 3.73 -14.78 22.93
CA TYR A 446 4.33 -15.78 22.04
C TYR A 446 3.86 -15.70 20.57
N PRO A 447 2.55 -15.49 20.28
CA PRO A 447 2.09 -15.37 18.89
C PRO A 447 2.81 -14.28 18.07
N LEU A 448 3.38 -13.26 18.71
CA LEU A 448 4.18 -12.23 18.03
C LEU A 448 5.41 -12.80 17.31
N TYR A 449 6.01 -13.85 17.88
CA TYR A 449 7.24 -14.47 17.38
C TYR A 449 6.94 -15.76 16.59
N ASP A 450 5.91 -16.51 16.97
CA ASP A 450 5.58 -17.82 16.39
C ASP A 450 4.65 -17.74 15.17
N THR A 451 3.97 -16.61 14.96
CA THR A 451 2.99 -16.42 13.88
C THR A 451 3.30 -15.15 13.08
N ILE A 452 2.71 -15.03 11.89
CA ILE A 452 2.81 -13.79 11.11
C ILE A 452 2.17 -12.61 11.87
N LYS A 453 2.71 -11.41 11.64
CA LYS A 453 2.27 -10.15 12.27
C LYS A 453 0.75 -9.96 12.23
N ALA A 454 0.12 -10.28 11.09
CA ALA A 454 -1.33 -10.14 10.90
C ALA A 454 -2.14 -11.02 11.86
N ILE A 455 -1.70 -12.26 12.10
CA ILE A 455 -2.35 -13.17 13.05
C ILE A 455 -2.08 -12.71 14.49
N ALA A 456 -0.84 -12.34 14.82
CA ALA A 456 -0.47 -11.86 16.15
C ALA A 456 -1.35 -10.68 16.61
N LYS A 457 -1.67 -9.75 15.71
CA LYS A 457 -2.55 -8.59 15.97
C LYS A 457 -3.97 -8.97 16.43
N THR A 458 -4.45 -10.15 16.08
CA THR A 458 -5.77 -10.62 16.52
C THR A 458 -5.81 -10.97 18.01
N TYR A 459 -4.66 -11.21 18.64
CA TYR A 459 -4.51 -11.50 20.06
C TYR A 459 -4.42 -10.23 20.92
N ALA A 460 -5.46 -9.39 20.86
CA ALA A 460 -5.54 -8.13 21.61
C ALA A 460 -5.42 -8.31 23.15
N ASN A 461 -5.64 -9.52 23.66
CA ASN A 461 -5.42 -9.84 25.07
C ASN A 461 -3.95 -9.93 25.47
N LEU A 462 -3.04 -10.17 24.52
CA LEU A 462 -1.59 -10.29 24.73
C LEU A 462 -0.81 -9.06 24.25
N ASP A 463 -1.33 -8.35 23.23
CA ASP A 463 -0.75 -7.09 22.73
C ASP A 463 -0.96 -5.93 23.73
N ARG A 464 -0.18 -5.97 24.82
CA ARG A 464 -0.28 -5.04 25.96
C ARG A 464 1.04 -4.38 26.31
N PHE A 465 2.13 -4.78 25.67
CA PHE A 465 3.43 -4.15 25.84
C PHE A 465 3.52 -2.92 24.92
N LYS A 466 3.98 -1.79 25.46
CA LYS A 466 4.16 -0.54 24.72
C LYS A 466 5.51 0.09 25.03
N LEU A 467 6.18 0.54 23.97
CA LEU A 467 7.33 1.40 24.01
C LEU A 467 6.82 2.84 24.02
N VAL A 468 7.06 3.55 25.12
CA VAL A 468 6.64 4.96 25.26
C VAL A 468 7.85 5.81 25.53
N GLY A 469 7.88 7.00 24.93
CA GLY A 469 9.06 7.83 25.05
C GLY A 469 8.95 9.17 24.37
N ARG A 470 10.08 9.87 24.35
CA ARG A 470 10.27 11.09 23.58
C ARG A 470 11.60 11.04 22.87
N SER A 471 11.59 11.50 21.62
CA SER A 471 12.78 11.58 20.78
C SER A 471 12.95 12.99 20.24
N LYS A 472 14.22 13.31 19.97
CA LYS A 472 14.62 14.47 19.19
C LYS A 472 15.24 13.95 17.89
N SER A 473 14.61 14.29 16.77
CA SER A 473 15.16 14.00 15.45
C SER A 473 15.76 15.27 14.86
N SER A 474 17.00 15.21 14.36
CA SER A 474 17.62 16.32 13.62
C SER A 474 17.08 16.49 12.18
N GLY A 475 16.02 15.77 11.82
CA GLY A 475 15.30 15.89 10.54
C GLY A 475 14.26 17.01 10.56
N THR A 476 14.31 17.90 9.57
CA THR A 476 13.22 18.81 9.22
C THR A 476 11.90 18.03 9.12
N THR A 477 10.85 18.57 9.73
CA THR A 477 9.48 18.05 9.64
C THR A 477 9.15 17.68 8.19
N PRO A 478 8.74 16.43 7.90
CA PRO A 478 8.34 16.03 6.55
C PRO A 478 7.20 16.93 6.08
N GLY A 479 7.48 17.85 5.15
CA GLY A 479 6.52 18.84 4.65
C GLY A 479 7.09 20.23 4.41
N PHE A 480 8.23 20.60 5.01
CA PHE A 480 8.83 21.94 4.82
C PHE A 480 10.31 21.89 4.45
N SER A 481 10.55 21.66 3.15
CA SER A 481 11.80 22.08 2.50
C SER A 481 11.75 23.60 2.33
N ASN A 482 12.42 24.36 3.21
CA ASN A 482 12.74 25.75 2.91
C ASN A 482 14.20 25.81 2.44
N GLY A 483 14.40 25.84 1.12
CA GLY A 483 15.69 25.93 0.45
C GLY A 483 16.35 27.32 0.53
N LEU A 484 16.14 28.08 1.60
CA LEU A 484 16.62 29.47 1.70
C LEU A 484 17.01 29.83 3.15
N THR A 485 18.06 29.20 3.70
CA THR A 485 19.07 29.82 4.59
C THR A 485 20.17 28.81 4.92
N GLY A 486 21.38 29.01 4.39
CA GLY A 486 22.55 28.16 4.64
C GLY A 486 23.24 28.40 5.98
N ASN A 487 22.54 28.22 7.10
CA ASN A 487 23.15 28.12 8.42
C ASN A 487 22.42 27.07 9.26
N ASN A 488 23.00 25.86 9.29
CA ASN A 488 22.52 24.68 10.00
C ASN A 488 22.77 24.80 11.51
N ASN A 489 21.98 25.61 12.20
CA ASN A 489 21.82 25.47 13.64
C ASN A 489 20.37 25.84 14.02
N PRO A 490 19.53 24.90 14.49
CA PRO A 490 18.25 25.29 15.06
C PRO A 490 18.53 26.18 16.27
N LEU A 491 18.27 27.48 16.13
CA LEU A 491 18.27 28.42 17.24
C LEU A 491 17.21 27.94 18.24
N SER A 492 17.66 27.48 19.41
CA SER A 492 16.80 27.06 20.51
C SER A 492 15.73 28.13 20.80
N GLY A 493 14.46 27.71 20.86
CA GLY A 493 13.33 28.60 21.14
C GLY A 493 12.52 29.07 19.93
N THR A 494 12.70 28.49 18.74
CA THR A 494 11.87 28.77 17.54
C THR A 494 10.82 27.68 17.32
N TYR A 495 9.55 28.06 17.11
CA TYR A 495 8.37 27.19 16.95
C TYR A 495 7.71 27.43 15.60
N GLN A 496 7.35 26.37 14.87
CA GLN A 496 6.61 26.44 13.61
C GLN A 496 5.11 26.22 13.87
N LEU A 497 4.32 27.26 13.70
CA LEU A 497 2.88 27.33 13.95
C LEU A 497 2.03 27.22 12.66
N GLY A 498 2.65 27.16 11.48
CA GLY A 498 1.97 27.11 10.17
C GLY A 498 1.82 28.48 9.51
N TYR A 499 1.62 28.53 8.18
CA TYR A 499 1.73 29.79 7.43
C TYR A 499 0.52 30.71 7.58
N ASN A 500 0.74 32.02 7.41
CA ASN A 500 -0.30 33.04 7.33
C ASN A 500 -1.27 33.05 8.53
N ILE A 501 -0.70 33.05 9.73
CA ILE A 501 -1.46 33.12 10.98
C ILE A 501 -2.10 34.52 11.10
N PRO A 502 -3.40 34.63 11.44
CA PRO A 502 -4.02 35.92 11.69
C PRO A 502 -3.27 36.68 12.79
N ARG A 503 -2.88 37.92 12.49
CA ARG A 503 -2.19 38.81 13.43
C ARG A 503 -2.99 38.98 14.71
N GLY A 504 -2.33 38.87 15.87
CA GLY A 504 -2.97 38.98 17.19
C GLY A 504 -3.84 37.79 17.62
N SER A 505 -3.84 36.68 16.88
CA SER A 505 -4.50 35.43 17.30
C SER A 505 -3.64 34.58 18.24
N VAL A 506 -2.35 34.88 18.35
CA VAL A 506 -1.38 34.09 19.10
C VAL A 506 -1.36 34.51 20.57
N ILE A 507 -1.49 33.54 21.46
CA ILE A 507 -1.39 33.68 22.90
C ILE A 507 -0.36 32.65 23.37
N VAL A 508 0.75 33.15 23.93
CA VAL A 508 1.81 32.31 24.49
C VAL A 508 1.73 32.35 26.00
N THR A 509 1.79 31.19 26.65
CA THR A 509 1.83 31.07 28.11
C THR A 509 2.99 30.19 28.54
N ALA A 510 3.69 30.56 29.60
CA ALA A 510 4.71 29.74 30.25
C ALA A 510 4.42 29.69 31.76
N ASN A 511 4.33 28.48 32.33
CA ASN A 511 3.99 28.26 33.75
C ASN A 511 2.73 29.02 34.24
N GLY A 512 1.73 29.17 33.36
CA GLY A 512 0.48 29.90 33.64
C GLY A 512 0.57 31.44 33.47
N GLN A 513 1.75 32.01 33.22
CA GLN A 513 1.90 33.43 32.88
C GLN A 513 1.77 33.63 31.38
N VAL A 514 0.94 34.58 30.94
CA VAL A 514 0.86 35.01 29.53
C VAL A 514 2.10 35.85 29.21
N LEU A 515 2.83 35.46 28.15
CA LEU A 515 4.01 36.16 27.67
C LEU A 515 3.61 37.33 26.76
N GLN A 516 4.47 38.35 26.68
CA GLN A 516 4.24 39.54 25.86
C GLN A 516 4.96 39.48 24.52
N GLU A 517 4.22 39.72 23.42
CA GLU A 517 4.78 39.81 22.08
C GLU A 517 5.74 41.00 21.96
N ASN A 518 6.87 40.81 21.26
CA ASN A 518 8.01 41.71 21.10
C ASN A 518 8.81 42.01 22.38
N ILE A 519 8.50 41.35 23.51
CA ILE A 519 9.25 41.46 24.76
C ILE A 519 9.78 40.09 25.16
N ASP A 520 8.87 39.14 25.36
CA ASP A 520 9.19 37.77 25.76
C ASP A 520 9.31 36.81 24.56
N TYR A 521 8.68 37.16 23.44
CA TYR A 521 8.73 36.41 22.18
C TYR A 521 8.47 37.29 20.96
N GLU A 522 8.96 36.90 19.80
CA GLU A 522 8.67 37.49 18.49
C GLU A 522 7.94 36.47 17.61
N ILE A 523 7.10 36.95 16.69
CA ILE A 523 6.39 36.07 15.76
C ILE A 523 6.43 36.64 14.34
N ASN A 524 6.76 35.77 13.38
CA ASN A 524 6.56 36.00 11.97
C ASN A 524 5.22 35.37 11.56
N TYR A 525 4.20 36.21 11.42
CA TYR A 525 2.85 35.77 11.06
C TYR A 525 2.75 35.18 9.65
N ASP A 526 3.63 35.58 8.73
CA ASP A 526 3.60 35.13 7.34
C ASP A 526 4.21 33.71 7.24
N LEU A 527 5.39 33.52 7.83
CA LEU A 527 6.10 32.24 7.88
C LEU A 527 5.56 31.28 8.96
N GLY A 528 4.81 31.79 9.93
CA GLY A 528 4.32 30.99 11.04
C GLY A 528 5.35 30.69 12.11
N THR A 529 6.48 31.40 12.15
CA THR A 529 7.55 31.10 13.10
C THR A 529 7.44 31.98 14.34
N LEU A 530 7.45 31.39 15.53
CA LEU A 530 7.48 32.09 16.81
C LEU A 530 8.82 31.85 17.48
N GLN A 531 9.49 32.89 17.95
CA GLN A 531 10.78 32.79 18.64
C GLN A 531 10.66 33.37 20.05
N ILE A 532 10.96 32.58 21.08
CA ILE A 532 11.01 33.07 22.46
C ILE A 532 12.32 33.82 22.65
N THR A 533 12.24 35.11 22.96
CA THR A 533 13.39 36.00 23.18
C THR A 533 13.83 36.01 24.64
N ASN A 534 12.96 35.63 25.57
CA ASN A 534 13.27 35.60 27.00
C ASN A 534 14.18 34.41 27.37
N ALA A 535 15.47 34.69 27.53
CA ALA A 535 16.50 33.69 27.84
C ALA A 535 16.28 32.94 29.17
N ALA A 536 15.57 33.53 30.14
CA ALA A 536 15.26 32.84 31.39
C ALA A 536 14.28 31.69 31.16
N ILE A 537 13.28 31.89 30.29
CA ILE A 537 12.30 30.86 29.94
C ILE A 537 12.99 29.73 29.15
N VAL A 538 13.80 30.09 28.14
CA VAL A 538 14.53 29.12 27.31
C VAL A 538 15.47 28.24 28.15
N ASN A 539 16.29 28.85 29.02
CA ASN A 539 17.27 28.13 29.83
C ASN A 539 16.63 27.32 30.98
N SER A 540 15.43 27.71 31.43
CA SER A 540 14.72 27.01 32.51
C SER A 540 14.02 25.72 32.05
N GLY A 541 13.88 25.51 30.73
CA GLY A 541 13.23 24.33 30.16
C GLY A 541 11.73 24.22 30.43
N VAL A 542 11.10 25.28 30.96
CA VAL A 542 9.67 25.30 31.31
C VAL A 542 8.79 25.10 30.07
N PRO A 543 7.69 24.31 30.15
CA PRO A 543 6.76 24.15 29.03
C PRO A 543 6.13 25.48 28.62
N VAL A 544 6.17 25.75 27.31
CA VAL A 544 5.52 26.89 26.66
C VAL A 544 4.31 26.39 25.88
N ASN A 545 3.14 26.93 26.20
CA ASN A 545 1.87 26.66 25.52
C ASN A 545 1.52 27.82 24.59
N ILE A 546 1.46 27.55 23.29
CA ILE A 546 1.17 28.51 22.23
C ILE A 546 -0.21 28.19 21.66
N SER A 547 -1.19 29.06 21.88
CA SER A 547 -2.51 29.00 21.23
C SER A 547 -2.57 29.98 20.07
N TYR A 548 -3.10 29.60 18.92
CA TYR A 548 -3.23 30.49 17.75
C TYR A 548 -4.45 30.13 16.90
N GLU A 549 -4.93 31.05 16.06
CA GLU A 549 -5.91 30.72 15.03
C GLU A 549 -5.19 30.31 13.74
N ASN A 550 -5.64 29.22 13.13
CA ASN A 550 -5.16 28.80 11.83
C ASN A 550 -6.29 28.96 10.79
N ASN A 551 -6.02 29.73 9.73
CA ASN A 551 -6.93 29.92 8.59
C ASN A 551 -6.79 28.81 7.54
N GLN A 552 -5.79 27.93 7.70
CA GLN A 552 -5.46 26.85 6.79
C GLN A 552 -6.35 25.62 7.06
N ALA A 553 -7.67 25.82 7.07
CA ALA A 553 -8.61 24.71 7.12
C ALA A 553 -8.88 24.24 5.69
N PHE A 554 -8.14 23.22 5.24
CA PHE A 554 -8.57 22.34 4.14
C PHE A 554 -9.85 21.54 4.49
N GLY A 555 -10.46 21.77 5.66
CA GLY A 555 -11.75 21.23 6.09
C GLY A 555 -12.90 22.20 5.83
N PHE A 556 -13.72 21.90 4.83
CA PHE A 556 -14.83 22.73 4.35
C PHE A 556 -16.02 22.88 5.32
N GLN A 557 -15.93 22.40 6.57
CA GLN A 557 -17.05 22.41 7.51
C GLN A 557 -17.45 23.85 7.85
N GLN A 558 -18.65 24.25 7.47
CA GLN A 558 -19.14 25.60 7.70
C GLN A 558 -19.46 25.81 9.18
N LYS A 559 -18.73 26.72 9.84
CA LYS A 559 -18.91 27.06 11.25
C LYS A 559 -19.69 28.36 11.38
N ASN A 560 -20.91 28.31 11.91
CA ASN A 560 -21.72 29.49 12.19
C ASN A 560 -21.35 30.08 13.55
N PHE A 561 -21.01 31.35 13.60
CA PHE A 561 -20.62 32.11 14.78
C PHE A 561 -21.62 33.25 15.04
N LEU A 562 -22.22 33.26 16.22
CA LEU A 562 -22.99 34.37 16.77
C LEU A 562 -22.30 34.85 18.04
N GLY A 563 -21.88 36.11 18.08
CA GLY A 563 -21.31 36.74 19.28
C GLY A 563 -22.10 37.99 19.64
N VAL A 564 -22.44 38.15 20.92
CA VAL A 564 -23.04 39.36 21.48
C VAL A 564 -22.23 39.76 22.71
N ARG A 565 -21.73 40.99 22.73
CA ARG A 565 -20.96 41.54 23.86
C ARG A 565 -21.58 42.85 24.33
N PHE A 566 -21.73 42.97 25.64
CA PHE A 566 -22.20 44.15 26.36
C PHE A 566 -21.03 44.71 27.16
N ASP A 567 -20.61 45.94 26.90
CA ASP A 567 -19.57 46.62 27.68
C ASP A 567 -20.18 47.86 28.35
N TYR A 568 -20.35 47.82 29.68
CA TYR A 568 -20.87 48.93 30.47
C TYR A 568 -19.74 49.66 31.20
N LEU A 569 -19.52 50.92 30.83
CA LEU A 569 -18.52 51.79 31.46
C LEU A 569 -19.11 52.44 32.72
N ALA A 570 -19.08 51.73 33.86
CA ALA A 570 -19.62 52.24 35.11
C ALA A 570 -18.99 53.59 35.49
N ASN A 571 -17.65 53.68 35.42
CA ASN A 571 -16.89 54.92 35.55
C ASN A 571 -15.56 54.82 34.76
N LYS A 572 -14.73 55.87 34.80
CA LYS A 572 -13.44 55.94 34.09
C LYS A 572 -12.37 54.93 34.55
N HIS A 573 -12.65 54.18 35.61
CA HIS A 573 -11.77 53.19 36.23
C HIS A 573 -12.38 51.78 36.32
N LEU A 574 -13.68 51.61 36.03
CA LEU A 574 -14.40 50.35 36.21
C LEU A 574 -15.29 50.09 35.00
N SER A 575 -15.07 48.96 34.34
CA SER A 575 -15.93 48.44 33.28
C SER A 575 -16.44 47.04 33.61
N VAL A 576 -17.68 46.77 33.21
CA VAL A 576 -18.33 45.46 33.38
C VAL A 576 -18.76 44.96 32.02
N GLY A 577 -18.27 43.79 31.65
CA GLY A 577 -18.53 43.10 30.40
C GLY A 577 -19.47 41.90 30.59
N GLY A 578 -20.35 41.67 29.62
CA GLY A 578 -21.13 40.45 29.48
C GLY A 578 -21.02 39.92 28.06
N THR A 579 -20.75 38.63 27.89
CA THR A 579 -20.50 38.03 26.58
C THR A 579 -21.38 36.79 26.37
N ILE A 580 -22.02 36.68 25.22
CA ILE A 580 -22.75 35.49 24.79
C ILE A 580 -22.21 35.08 23.43
N VAL A 581 -21.68 33.87 23.32
CA VAL A 581 -21.18 33.32 22.07
C VAL A 581 -21.88 32.01 21.78
N LYS A 582 -22.29 31.81 20.52
CA LYS A 582 -22.84 30.57 20.02
C LYS A 582 -22.09 30.16 18.77
N LEU A 583 -21.45 29.00 18.83
CA LEU A 583 -20.73 28.38 17.73
C LEU A 583 -21.43 27.09 17.33
N GLY A 584 -21.76 26.94 16.06
CA GLY A 584 -22.42 25.74 15.54
C GLY A 584 -21.83 25.29 14.22
N GLU A 585 -21.42 24.03 14.16
CA GLU A 585 -20.87 23.39 12.96
C GLU A 585 -22.00 22.70 12.20
N ARG A 586 -21.92 22.75 10.87
CA ARG A 586 -22.84 22.01 9.99
C ARG A 586 -22.08 20.84 9.37
N PRO A 587 -22.49 19.59 9.63
CA PRO A 587 -21.86 18.44 9.01
C PRO A 587 -22.26 18.34 7.53
N PHE A 588 -21.39 17.75 6.71
CA PHE A 588 -21.68 17.45 5.30
C PHE A 588 -22.62 16.27 5.16
N PHE A 589 -22.39 15.23 5.96
CA PHE A 589 -23.16 14.01 5.99
C PHE A 589 -23.92 13.90 7.32
N ILE A 590 -25.06 13.22 7.31
CA ILE A 590 -25.84 12.97 8.54
C ILE A 590 -25.21 11.88 9.41
N LYS A 591 -24.44 10.97 8.81
CA LYS A 591 -23.61 9.99 9.51
C LYS A 591 -22.28 10.64 9.82
N GLN A 592 -21.91 10.67 11.09
CA GLN A 592 -20.66 11.25 11.56
C GLN A 592 -19.90 10.20 12.39
N SER A 593 -18.63 10.03 12.08
CA SER A 593 -17.73 9.13 12.80
C SER A 593 -17.31 9.73 14.14
N TYR A 594 -16.89 8.87 15.06
CA TYR A 594 -16.35 9.30 16.35
C TYR A 594 -15.11 10.20 16.17
N GLY A 595 -15.12 11.38 16.82
CA GLY A 595 -14.08 12.38 16.71
C GLY A 595 -14.31 13.45 15.63
N GLU A 596 -15.30 13.25 14.75
CA GLU A 596 -15.73 14.24 13.75
C GLU A 596 -17.09 14.87 14.08
N ASP A 597 -17.54 14.76 15.33
CA ASP A 597 -18.88 15.19 15.73
C ASP A 597 -19.04 16.73 15.69
N PRO A 598 -20.07 17.24 14.98
CA PRO A 598 -20.28 18.67 14.84
C PRO A 598 -20.80 19.30 16.13
N ILE A 599 -20.10 20.32 16.62
CA ILE A 599 -20.48 21.00 17.85
C ILE A 599 -21.58 22.05 17.67
N LYS A 600 -22.32 22.33 18.74
CA LYS A 600 -23.29 23.42 18.84
C LYS A 600 -23.29 24.03 20.24
N ASN A 601 -22.20 24.71 20.55
CA ASN A 601 -21.89 25.21 21.87
C ASN A 601 -22.40 26.64 22.06
N THR A 602 -22.92 26.94 23.26
CA THR A 602 -23.27 28.30 23.67
C THR A 602 -22.55 28.66 24.97
N MET A 603 -21.76 29.72 24.96
CA MET A 603 -21.02 30.24 26.11
C MET A 603 -21.65 31.54 26.60
N TYR A 604 -21.71 31.69 27.93
CA TYR A 604 -22.11 32.92 28.62
C TYR A 604 -20.97 33.35 29.53
N GLY A 605 -20.55 34.60 29.46
CA GLY A 605 -19.43 35.12 30.25
C GLY A 605 -19.74 36.47 30.88
N LEU A 606 -19.11 36.73 32.01
CA LEU A 606 -19.11 38.00 32.72
C LEU A 606 -17.67 38.38 33.05
N ASP A 607 -17.28 39.62 32.76
CA ASP A 607 -15.95 40.16 33.04
C ASP A 607 -16.03 41.51 33.76
N ILE A 608 -15.10 41.76 34.68
CA ILE A 608 -14.97 43.03 35.42
C ILE A 608 -13.52 43.47 35.29
N ASP A 609 -13.32 44.69 34.80
CA ASP A 609 -12.01 45.30 34.66
C ASP A 609 -11.96 46.60 35.46
N TYR A 610 -11.00 46.70 36.39
CA TYR A 610 -10.74 47.86 37.21
C TYR A 610 -9.30 48.33 37.07
N HIS A 611 -9.11 49.58 36.64
CA HIS A 611 -7.79 50.21 36.50
C HIS A 611 -7.77 51.58 37.18
N ASN A 612 -6.81 51.79 38.08
CA ASN A 612 -6.63 53.08 38.73
C ASN A 612 -5.15 53.38 39.02
N ASN A 613 -4.79 54.66 38.97
CA ASN A 613 -3.43 55.10 39.28
C ASN A 613 -3.26 55.23 40.80
N ILE A 614 -2.13 54.74 41.32
CA ILE A 614 -1.73 54.88 42.74
C ILE A 614 -0.40 55.65 42.82
N PRO A 615 -0.38 56.97 42.57
CA PRO A 615 0.84 57.77 42.64
C PRO A 615 1.54 57.73 44.00
N ARG A 616 0.78 57.44 45.07
CA ARG A 616 1.31 57.32 46.43
C ARG A 616 2.26 56.13 46.59
N LEU A 617 2.03 55.05 45.84
CA LEU A 617 2.87 53.86 45.90
C LEU A 617 4.25 54.14 45.28
N SER A 618 4.29 54.82 44.13
CA SER A 618 5.55 55.28 43.50
C SER A 618 6.32 56.21 44.44
N LYS A 619 5.62 57.14 45.09
CA LYS A 619 6.21 58.05 46.08
C LYS A 619 6.74 57.32 47.32
N TRP A 620 6.14 56.20 47.72
CA TRP A 620 6.61 55.40 48.85
C TRP A 620 7.84 54.57 48.47
N LEU A 621 7.83 53.94 47.29
CA LEU A 621 8.98 53.23 46.72
C LEU A 621 10.21 54.15 46.58
N ASN A 622 10.02 55.41 46.17
CA ASN A 622 11.07 56.41 46.07
C ASN A 622 11.67 56.86 47.42
N LYS A 623 11.13 56.40 48.56
CA LYS A 623 11.73 56.63 49.89
C LYS A 623 12.71 55.53 50.29
N LEU A 624 12.81 54.43 49.53
CA LEU A 624 13.81 53.40 49.76
C LEU A 624 15.20 53.93 49.37
N PRO A 625 16.22 53.81 50.24
CA PRO A 625 17.57 54.21 49.87
C PRO A 625 18.04 53.42 48.65
N PHE A 626 18.61 54.12 47.66
CA PHE A 626 19.11 53.61 46.38
C PHE A 626 18.07 53.22 45.30
N TYR A 627 16.79 53.59 45.43
CA TYR A 627 15.76 53.39 44.39
C TYR A 627 14.97 54.70 44.10
N SER A 628 14.88 55.12 42.84
CA SER A 628 14.14 56.33 42.42
C SER A 628 13.57 56.15 41.02
N THR A 629 12.24 56.24 40.89
CA THR A 629 11.53 56.16 39.62
C THR A 629 10.53 57.31 39.48
N ARG A 630 10.37 57.85 38.27
CA ARG A 630 9.35 58.84 37.94
C ARG A 630 8.11 58.22 37.31
N GLU A 631 8.16 56.91 37.04
CA GLU A 631 7.05 56.18 36.43
C GLU A 631 5.86 56.06 37.38
N MET A 632 4.66 56.19 36.82
CA MET A 632 3.43 56.16 37.60
C MET A 632 3.03 54.73 37.96
N SER A 633 2.85 54.45 39.26
CA SER A 633 2.29 53.17 39.70
C SER A 633 0.79 53.15 39.44
N SER A 634 0.30 52.00 38.99
CA SER A 634 -1.13 51.72 38.82
C SER A 634 -1.50 50.40 39.49
N ILE A 635 -2.78 50.22 39.77
CA ILE A 635 -3.38 48.95 40.14
C ILE A 635 -4.38 48.55 39.06
N THR A 636 -4.27 47.30 38.64
CA THR A 636 -5.24 46.64 37.76
C THR A 636 -5.80 45.45 38.51
N ALA A 637 -7.12 45.31 38.50
CA ALA A 637 -7.82 44.15 39.01
C ALA A 637 -8.79 43.67 37.93
N TYR A 638 -8.68 42.41 37.58
CA TYR A 638 -9.48 41.76 36.56
C TYR A 638 -10.14 40.51 37.13
N ALA A 639 -11.41 40.29 36.82
CA ALA A 639 -12.15 39.10 37.21
C ALA A 639 -13.06 38.64 36.07
N GLU A 640 -13.12 37.35 35.81
CA GLU A 640 -14.00 36.76 34.80
C GLU A 640 -14.64 35.46 35.26
N ALA A 641 -15.82 35.16 34.73
CA ALA A 641 -16.52 33.90 34.90
C ALA A 641 -17.22 33.52 33.59
N ALA A 642 -17.17 32.23 33.22
CA ALA A 642 -17.82 31.73 32.02
C ALA A 642 -18.57 30.41 32.29
N TYR A 643 -19.69 30.21 31.61
CA TYR A 643 -20.49 29.00 31.62
C TYR A 643 -20.69 28.50 30.18
N LEU A 644 -20.26 27.28 29.91
CA LEU A 644 -20.42 26.59 28.63
C LEU A 644 -21.64 25.66 28.69
N LYS A 645 -22.59 25.86 27.79
CA LYS A 645 -23.66 24.92 27.49
C LYS A 645 -23.32 24.17 26.20
N PRO A 646 -22.85 22.91 26.29
CA PRO A 646 -22.56 22.12 25.10
C PRO A 646 -23.84 21.69 24.39
N GLY A 647 -23.70 21.34 23.11
CA GLY A 647 -24.79 20.77 22.31
C GLY A 647 -24.27 20.27 20.97
N HIS A 648 -25.15 19.66 20.18
CA HIS A 648 -24.83 19.08 18.87
C HIS A 648 -25.73 19.62 17.75
N ALA A 649 -25.34 19.38 16.50
CA ALA A 649 -26.13 19.73 15.33
C ALA A 649 -27.39 18.85 15.21
N LYS A 650 -28.56 19.43 14.91
CA LYS A 650 -29.82 18.65 14.80
C LYS A 650 -29.82 17.62 13.67
N GLN A 651 -28.92 17.79 12.69
CA GLN A 651 -28.76 16.91 11.54
C GLN A 651 -28.27 15.51 11.95
N ILE A 652 -27.67 15.39 13.13
CA ILE A 652 -27.24 14.10 13.70
C ILE A 652 -28.18 13.63 14.82
N ASP A 653 -29.37 14.23 14.96
CA ASP A 653 -30.39 13.74 15.91
C ASP A 653 -30.72 12.28 15.55
N GLY A 654 -30.50 11.37 16.49
CA GLY A 654 -30.66 9.94 16.28
C GLY A 654 -32.11 9.53 16.08
N THR A 655 -32.32 8.31 15.59
CA THR A 655 -33.64 7.67 15.56
C THR A 655 -33.66 6.50 16.53
N ASN A 656 -34.70 6.41 17.36
CA ASN A 656 -34.85 5.30 18.29
C ASN A 656 -35.29 4.01 17.61
N ALA A 657 -35.31 2.90 18.36
CA ALA A 657 -35.75 1.59 17.87
C ALA A 657 -37.20 1.56 17.31
N SER A 658 -38.02 2.57 17.60
CA SER A 658 -39.38 2.74 17.05
C SER A 658 -39.45 3.65 15.81
N GLY A 659 -38.31 4.09 15.28
CA GLY A 659 -38.21 4.99 14.12
C GLY A 659 -38.57 6.45 14.42
N LYS A 660 -38.72 6.83 15.69
CA LYS A 660 -38.97 8.23 16.09
C LYS A 660 -37.64 8.95 16.32
N ILE A 661 -37.57 10.19 15.85
CA ILE A 661 -36.41 11.06 16.07
C ILE A 661 -36.25 11.31 17.57
N GLU A 662 -35.12 10.88 18.12
CA GLU A 662 -34.64 11.24 19.44
C GLU A 662 -33.81 12.52 19.37
N LYS A 663 -33.93 13.37 20.38
CA LYS A 663 -33.20 14.65 20.44
C LYS A 663 -31.74 14.48 20.87
N GLY A 664 -31.24 13.25 20.97
CA GLY A 664 -29.85 12.94 21.27
C GLY A 664 -29.04 12.82 19.98
N GLY A 665 -27.80 13.31 19.97
CA GLY A 665 -26.91 13.15 18.82
C GLY A 665 -26.46 11.69 18.68
N GLN A 666 -26.48 11.16 17.47
CA GLN A 666 -25.94 9.85 17.11
C GLN A 666 -24.57 10.03 16.46
N VAL A 667 -23.58 9.30 16.99
CA VAL A 667 -22.22 9.23 16.44
C VAL A 667 -21.91 7.75 16.22
N TYR A 668 -21.30 7.45 15.08
CA TYR A 668 -20.95 6.08 14.70
C TYR A 668 -19.52 5.81 15.17
N ILE A 669 -19.37 4.79 16.01
CA ILE A 669 -18.04 4.24 16.32
C ILE A 669 -17.51 3.51 15.07
N ASP A 670 -18.40 2.81 14.37
CA ASP A 670 -18.20 2.20 13.06
C ASP A 670 -19.55 2.13 12.35
N ASP A 671 -19.58 2.42 11.05
CA ASP A 671 -20.78 2.33 10.20
C ASP A 671 -20.69 1.20 9.16
N PHE A 672 -19.59 0.46 9.15
CA PHE A 672 -19.25 -0.62 8.22
C PHE A 672 -19.29 -0.20 6.72
N GLU A 673 -19.26 1.10 6.39
CA GLU A 673 -19.24 1.54 4.98
C GLU A 673 -17.85 1.39 4.36
N GLY A 674 -16.80 1.57 5.16
CA GLY A 674 -15.39 1.47 4.73
C GLY A 674 -14.80 0.06 4.72
N THR A 675 -15.57 -0.98 5.04
CA THR A 675 -15.03 -2.34 5.26
C THR A 675 -14.85 -3.17 3.99
N ARG A 676 -15.06 -2.58 2.81
CA ARG A 676 -14.92 -3.27 1.52
C ARG A 676 -13.75 -2.68 0.74
N ALA A 677 -12.62 -3.39 0.74
CA ALA A 677 -11.55 -3.18 -0.22
C ALA A 677 -11.68 -4.23 -1.33
N ASN A 678 -11.72 -3.79 -2.58
CA ASN A 678 -11.85 -4.68 -3.74
C ASN A 678 -10.62 -4.53 -4.64
N ILE A 679 -10.06 -5.66 -5.07
CA ILE A 679 -9.07 -5.72 -6.15
C ILE A 679 -9.83 -6.06 -7.43
N ASP A 680 -9.95 -5.11 -8.37
CA ASP A 680 -10.63 -5.39 -9.64
C ASP A 680 -9.70 -6.17 -10.56
N LEU A 681 -10.03 -7.45 -10.79
CA LEU A 681 -9.27 -8.33 -11.66
C LEU A 681 -9.63 -8.17 -13.15
N ARG A 682 -10.71 -7.45 -13.48
CA ARG A 682 -11.16 -7.27 -14.88
C ARG A 682 -10.28 -6.29 -15.64
N PHE A 683 -9.69 -5.32 -14.94
CA PHE A 683 -8.88 -4.26 -15.52
C PHE A 683 -7.44 -4.24 -14.95
N PRO A 684 -6.44 -3.86 -15.75
CA PRO A 684 -6.50 -3.79 -17.22
C PRO A 684 -6.62 -5.20 -17.82
N LEU A 685 -7.38 -5.34 -18.91
CA LEU A 685 -7.62 -6.64 -19.59
C LEU A 685 -6.32 -7.33 -20.03
N ILE A 686 -5.35 -6.54 -20.52
CA ILE A 686 -4.02 -6.99 -20.95
C ILE A 686 -3.16 -7.58 -19.82
N GLY A 687 -3.61 -7.50 -18.56
CA GLY A 687 -2.95 -8.19 -17.45
C GLY A 687 -3.17 -9.71 -17.46
N TRP A 688 -4.17 -10.19 -18.20
CA TRP A 688 -4.44 -11.61 -18.38
C TRP A 688 -3.72 -12.15 -19.62
N THR A 689 -3.06 -13.29 -19.44
CA THR A 689 -2.43 -14.08 -20.51
C THR A 689 -2.93 -15.53 -20.52
N LEU A 690 -2.49 -16.33 -21.51
CA LEU A 690 -2.67 -17.78 -21.53
C LEU A 690 -2.14 -18.42 -20.25
N ALA A 691 -2.87 -19.40 -19.72
CA ALA A 691 -2.43 -20.13 -18.55
C ALA A 691 -1.43 -21.25 -18.86
N SER A 692 -0.49 -21.45 -17.94
CA SER A 692 0.23 -22.72 -17.77
C SER A 692 -0.73 -23.85 -17.35
N ILE A 693 -0.33 -25.09 -17.62
CA ILE A 693 -1.14 -26.27 -17.28
C ILE A 693 -1.18 -26.44 -15.76
N PRO A 694 -2.37 -26.52 -15.12
CA PRO A 694 -2.44 -26.79 -13.70
C PRO A 694 -1.77 -28.11 -13.34
N GLN A 695 -0.85 -28.08 -12.37
CA GLN A 695 -0.10 -29.25 -11.94
C GLN A 695 -0.62 -29.81 -10.62
N ASN A 696 -0.44 -31.11 -10.40
CA ASN A 696 -0.64 -31.80 -9.12
C ASN A 696 -2.09 -31.84 -8.57
N ASN A 697 -3.09 -31.33 -9.31
CA ASN A 697 -4.51 -31.40 -8.92
C ASN A 697 -5.21 -32.70 -9.37
N GLY A 698 -4.51 -33.57 -10.11
CA GLY A 698 -5.02 -34.85 -10.60
C GLY A 698 -5.91 -34.78 -11.86
N LEU A 699 -6.13 -33.58 -12.42
CA LEU A 699 -6.95 -33.40 -13.64
C LEU A 699 -6.14 -33.53 -14.94
N PHE A 700 -4.86 -33.13 -14.92
CA PHE A 700 -4.02 -33.03 -16.12
C PHE A 700 -2.73 -33.85 -15.99
N PRO A 701 -2.75 -35.17 -16.26
CA PRO A 701 -1.53 -36.00 -16.18
C PRO A 701 -0.40 -35.54 -17.11
N GLU A 702 -0.75 -34.90 -18.24
CA GLU A 702 0.20 -34.31 -19.18
C GLU A 702 1.03 -33.17 -18.59
N SER A 703 0.59 -32.59 -17.46
CA SER A 703 1.32 -31.58 -16.70
C SER A 703 2.60 -32.12 -16.06
N ALA A 704 2.91 -33.41 -16.18
CA ALA A 704 4.18 -34.01 -15.74
C ALA A 704 5.27 -33.98 -16.83
N LEU A 705 4.89 -33.80 -18.11
CA LEU A 705 5.83 -33.79 -19.24
C LEU A 705 6.55 -32.43 -19.35
N ASN A 706 7.89 -32.45 -19.43
CA ASN A 706 8.71 -31.25 -19.57
C ASN A 706 9.44 -31.26 -20.92
N ASN A 707 9.44 -30.13 -21.63
CA ASN A 707 10.02 -29.99 -22.96
C ASN A 707 9.48 -31.07 -23.94
N ASP A 708 8.15 -31.27 -23.94
CA ASP A 708 7.43 -32.24 -24.78
C ASP A 708 6.10 -31.63 -25.26
N LEU A 709 5.84 -31.69 -26.57
CA LEU A 709 4.64 -31.14 -27.22
C LEU A 709 3.34 -31.79 -26.70
N ALA A 710 3.40 -33.03 -26.20
CA ALA A 710 2.25 -33.73 -25.67
C ALA A 710 1.64 -33.07 -24.43
N SER A 711 2.38 -32.20 -23.74
CA SER A 711 1.85 -31.37 -22.66
C SER A 711 0.72 -30.43 -23.17
N GLY A 712 0.78 -29.92 -24.40
CA GLY A 712 -0.22 -29.00 -24.96
C GLY A 712 -1.48 -29.64 -25.55
N TYR A 713 -1.55 -30.98 -25.66
CA TYR A 713 -2.56 -31.66 -26.50
C TYR A 713 -4.02 -31.45 -26.06
N ASN A 714 -4.28 -31.21 -24.78
CA ASN A 714 -5.63 -31.01 -24.27
C ASN A 714 -6.04 -29.53 -24.15
N ARG A 715 -5.19 -28.57 -24.56
CA ARG A 715 -5.52 -27.15 -24.55
C ARG A 715 -6.56 -26.82 -25.62
N ALA A 716 -7.76 -26.44 -25.20
CA ALA A 716 -8.85 -25.97 -26.03
C ALA A 716 -8.84 -24.45 -26.20
N LYS A 717 -9.58 -23.96 -27.20
CA LYS A 717 -9.65 -22.53 -27.49
C LYS A 717 -10.48 -21.80 -26.44
N LEU A 718 -9.88 -20.78 -25.84
CA LEU A 718 -10.50 -19.82 -24.93
C LEU A 718 -10.23 -18.41 -25.46
N ALA A 719 -11.23 -17.54 -25.38
CA ALA A 719 -11.06 -16.11 -25.63
C ALA A 719 -11.62 -15.29 -24.45
N TRP A 720 -10.86 -14.29 -24.01
CA TRP A 720 -11.22 -13.35 -22.94
C TRP A 720 -11.16 -11.91 -23.45
N TYR A 721 -12.22 -11.14 -23.23
CA TYR A 721 -12.30 -9.78 -23.75
C TYR A 721 -13.35 -8.93 -23.04
N ASN A 722 -13.30 -7.63 -23.29
CA ASN A 722 -14.45 -6.75 -23.12
C ASN A 722 -14.95 -6.42 -24.53
N ILE A 723 -16.25 -6.59 -24.79
CA ILE A 723 -16.80 -6.21 -26.09
C ILE A 723 -16.73 -4.69 -26.26
N GLU A 724 -16.18 -4.24 -27.39
CA GLU A 724 -16.11 -2.82 -27.73
C GLU A 724 -17.54 -2.26 -27.85
N PRO A 725 -17.91 -1.18 -27.11
CA PRO A 725 -19.27 -0.65 -27.11
C PRO A 725 -19.78 -0.30 -28.52
N VAL A 726 -18.90 0.12 -29.43
CA VAL A 726 -19.25 0.40 -30.84
C VAL A 726 -19.88 -0.83 -31.52
N LEU A 727 -19.42 -2.06 -31.23
CA LEU A 727 -19.99 -3.27 -31.83
C LEU A 727 -21.37 -3.61 -31.28
N GLN A 728 -21.71 -3.15 -30.08
CA GLN A 728 -22.99 -3.45 -29.43
C GLN A 728 -24.04 -2.33 -29.68
N GLU A 729 -23.59 -1.13 -30.03
CA GLU A 729 -24.46 0.02 -30.28
C GLU A 729 -25.10 -0.03 -31.67
N ARG A 730 -26.39 -0.35 -31.74
CA ARG A 730 -27.17 -0.35 -33.00
C ARG A 730 -27.16 0.99 -33.74
N ARG A 731 -27.13 2.11 -33.01
CA ARG A 731 -27.21 3.47 -33.59
C ARG A 731 -25.86 4.01 -34.06
N ASN A 732 -24.77 3.30 -33.76
CA ASN A 732 -23.45 3.75 -34.11
C ASN A 732 -23.18 3.50 -35.60
N SER A 733 -22.81 4.54 -36.35
CA SER A 733 -22.56 4.43 -37.78
C SER A 733 -21.39 3.51 -38.12
N ASN A 734 -20.43 3.37 -37.18
CA ASN A 734 -19.22 2.56 -37.33
C ASN A 734 -19.41 1.10 -36.89
N ASN A 735 -20.62 0.70 -36.49
CA ASN A 735 -20.94 -0.68 -36.17
C ASN A 735 -21.25 -1.48 -37.45
N PRO A 736 -20.41 -2.47 -37.84
CA PRO A 736 -20.69 -3.32 -39.00
C PRO A 736 -21.91 -4.22 -38.80
N LEU A 737 -22.29 -4.50 -37.55
CA LEU A 737 -23.40 -5.35 -37.15
C LEU A 737 -24.68 -4.56 -36.85
N LYS A 738 -24.73 -3.25 -37.14
CA LYS A 738 -25.89 -2.38 -36.82
C LYS A 738 -27.23 -2.87 -37.39
N ASN A 739 -27.20 -3.64 -38.47
CA ASN A 739 -28.40 -4.17 -39.14
C ASN A 739 -28.78 -5.57 -38.65
N ASP A 740 -27.87 -6.29 -37.99
CA ASP A 740 -28.13 -7.62 -37.43
C ASP A 740 -28.64 -7.48 -35.99
N LEU A 741 -29.95 -7.20 -35.87
CA LEU A 741 -30.57 -6.95 -34.57
C LEU A 741 -30.62 -8.19 -33.69
N ASP A 742 -30.59 -9.38 -34.30
CA ASP A 742 -30.62 -10.63 -33.56
C ASP A 742 -29.24 -10.92 -32.96
N GLU A 743 -28.15 -10.67 -33.69
CA GLU A 743 -26.78 -10.73 -33.15
C GLU A 743 -26.59 -9.78 -31.95
N LEU A 744 -27.11 -8.55 -32.02
CA LEU A 744 -27.04 -7.57 -30.92
C LEU A 744 -27.96 -7.90 -29.73
N SER A 745 -28.86 -8.88 -29.90
CA SER A 745 -29.84 -9.29 -28.88
C SER A 745 -29.48 -10.62 -28.21
N LYS A 746 -28.42 -11.30 -28.64
CA LYS A 746 -27.96 -12.54 -28.01
C LYS A 746 -27.54 -12.29 -26.55
N PRO A 747 -27.80 -13.21 -25.61
CA PRO A 747 -27.40 -13.04 -24.22
C PRO A 747 -25.92 -12.71 -24.06
N GLU A 748 -25.06 -13.38 -24.83
CA GLU A 748 -23.60 -13.36 -24.71
C GLU A 748 -22.95 -12.10 -25.31
N THR A 749 -23.69 -11.29 -26.07
CA THR A 749 -23.10 -10.18 -26.86
C THR A 749 -23.79 -8.84 -26.66
N ARG A 750 -24.96 -8.80 -26.01
CA ARG A 750 -25.72 -7.56 -25.79
C ARG A 750 -25.03 -6.62 -24.79
N GLN A 751 -25.43 -5.34 -24.82
CA GLN A 751 -25.07 -4.39 -23.77
C GLN A 751 -25.75 -4.74 -22.44
N VAL A 752 -25.03 -4.63 -21.33
CA VAL A 752 -25.55 -4.80 -19.97
C VAL A 752 -25.55 -3.44 -19.27
N TYR A 753 -26.70 -3.00 -18.75
CA TYR A 753 -26.78 -1.72 -18.04
C TYR A 753 -26.57 -1.87 -16.53
N GLN A 754 -25.99 -0.85 -15.90
CA GLN A 754 -25.67 -0.85 -14.46
C GLN A 754 -26.92 -1.09 -13.59
N ASN A 755 -28.07 -0.54 -14.00
CA ASN A 755 -29.35 -0.66 -13.29
C ASN A 755 -29.98 -2.06 -13.36
N GLU A 756 -29.53 -2.94 -14.27
CA GLU A 756 -29.99 -4.33 -14.33
C GLU A 756 -29.48 -5.14 -13.13
N ILE A 757 -28.22 -4.89 -12.73
CA ILE A 757 -27.55 -5.58 -11.62
C ILE A 757 -27.66 -4.78 -10.33
N PHE A 758 -27.53 -3.46 -10.40
CA PHE A 758 -27.50 -2.54 -9.25
C PHE A 758 -28.62 -1.49 -9.34
N PRO A 759 -29.91 -1.88 -9.23
CA PRO A 759 -31.04 -0.97 -9.44
C PRO A 759 -31.13 0.18 -8.43
N ASN A 760 -30.56 -0.01 -7.23
CA ASN A 760 -30.57 1.01 -6.17
C ASN A 760 -29.36 1.97 -6.24
N ARG A 761 -28.42 1.75 -7.18
CA ARG A 761 -27.29 2.64 -7.37
C ARG A 761 -27.69 3.75 -8.34
N SER A 762 -27.57 5.00 -7.89
CA SER A 762 -27.73 6.15 -8.78
C SER A 762 -26.50 6.25 -9.69
N THR A 763 -26.71 6.23 -11.00
CA THR A 763 -25.64 6.42 -11.99
C THR A 763 -25.44 7.90 -12.29
N GLN A 764 -24.20 8.33 -12.47
CA GLN A 764 -23.91 9.65 -13.02
C GLN A 764 -24.11 9.66 -14.54
N PHE A 765 -24.17 10.85 -15.14
CA PHE A 765 -24.22 10.97 -16.60
C PHE A 765 -22.98 10.31 -17.22
N GLY A 766 -23.20 9.33 -18.11
CA GLY A 766 -22.12 8.56 -18.76
C GLY A 766 -21.79 7.20 -18.14
N GLU A 767 -22.28 6.91 -16.92
CA GLU A 767 -22.02 5.66 -16.18
C GLU A 767 -23.17 4.63 -16.29
N GLY A 768 -23.94 4.68 -17.38
CA GLY A 768 -25.11 3.80 -17.55
C GLY A 768 -24.77 2.36 -17.95
N LEU A 769 -23.65 2.15 -18.65
CA LEU A 769 -23.23 0.84 -19.19
C LEU A 769 -22.31 0.13 -18.21
N LEU A 770 -22.56 -1.14 -17.95
CA LEU A 770 -21.71 -2.01 -17.13
C LEU A 770 -20.78 -2.81 -18.05
N THR A 771 -19.47 -2.57 -17.94
CA THR A 771 -18.49 -3.36 -18.69
C THR A 771 -18.37 -4.78 -18.11
N THR A 772 -18.58 -5.78 -18.95
CA THR A 772 -18.48 -7.22 -18.65
C THR A 772 -17.09 -7.74 -18.94
N PHE A 773 -16.64 -8.79 -18.23
CA PHE A 773 -15.45 -9.55 -18.55
C PHE A 773 -15.90 -10.86 -19.19
N ASP A 774 -15.86 -10.91 -20.51
CA ASP A 774 -16.49 -11.97 -21.31
C ASP A 774 -15.50 -13.11 -21.53
N LEU A 775 -15.94 -14.34 -21.28
CA LEU A 775 -15.16 -15.56 -21.43
C LEU A 775 -15.87 -16.52 -22.39
N ALA A 776 -15.29 -16.75 -23.57
CA ALA A 776 -15.82 -17.65 -24.59
C ALA A 776 -14.95 -18.91 -24.69
N PHE A 777 -15.44 -20.02 -24.14
CA PHE A 777 -14.75 -21.31 -24.13
C PHE A 777 -15.29 -22.25 -25.22
N TYR A 778 -14.40 -22.73 -26.10
CA TYR A 778 -14.72 -23.61 -27.22
C TYR A 778 -14.02 -24.98 -27.03
N PRO A 779 -14.57 -25.89 -26.21
CA PRO A 779 -13.89 -27.13 -25.80
C PRO A 779 -13.64 -28.14 -26.93
N LYS A 780 -14.23 -27.93 -28.11
CA LYS A 780 -14.03 -28.78 -29.30
C LYS A 780 -12.99 -28.22 -30.26
N ASP A 781 -12.56 -26.98 -30.09
CA ASP A 781 -11.62 -26.34 -31.00
C ASP A 781 -10.24 -26.28 -30.32
N LYS A 782 -9.17 -26.53 -31.07
CA LYS A 782 -7.81 -26.48 -30.53
C LYS A 782 -7.43 -25.05 -30.16
N GLY A 783 -6.82 -24.88 -28.98
CA GLY A 783 -6.20 -23.62 -28.58
C GLY A 783 -4.78 -23.45 -29.16
N PRO A 784 -4.13 -22.31 -28.90
CA PRO A 784 -2.73 -22.08 -29.29
C PRO A 784 -1.78 -23.13 -28.70
N TYR A 785 -0.75 -23.47 -29.47
CA TYR A 785 0.29 -24.45 -29.13
C TYR A 785 -0.23 -25.87 -28.85
N ASN A 786 -1.33 -26.25 -29.51
CA ASN A 786 -1.88 -27.61 -29.44
C ASN A 786 -1.56 -28.43 -30.70
N PHE A 787 -0.50 -29.23 -30.60
CA PHE A 787 0.01 -30.12 -31.65
C PHE A 787 -0.61 -31.53 -31.66
N GLU A 788 -1.81 -31.72 -31.12
CA GLU A 788 -2.51 -33.01 -31.23
C GLU A 788 -2.74 -33.37 -32.71
N ASP A 789 -2.35 -34.58 -33.08
CA ASP A 789 -2.38 -35.12 -34.45
C ASP A 789 -2.98 -36.53 -34.55
N ARG A 790 -3.38 -37.15 -33.43
CA ARG A 790 -3.86 -38.53 -33.38
C ARG A 790 -5.32 -38.63 -33.86
N THR A 791 -5.59 -39.61 -34.73
CA THR A 791 -6.94 -39.89 -35.27
C THR A 791 -7.97 -40.29 -34.21
N SER A 792 -7.52 -40.75 -33.04
CA SER A 792 -8.40 -41.07 -31.89
C SER A 792 -8.78 -39.84 -31.06
N ARG A 793 -8.15 -38.69 -31.29
CA ARG A 793 -8.30 -37.46 -30.49
C ARG A 793 -8.87 -36.30 -31.27
N ILE A 794 -8.60 -36.20 -32.57
CA ILE A 794 -9.15 -35.17 -33.46
C ILE A 794 -9.76 -35.77 -34.74
N ASN A 795 -10.65 -35.01 -35.38
CA ASN A 795 -11.18 -35.35 -36.71
C ASN A 795 -10.50 -34.56 -37.85
N SER A 796 -10.88 -34.85 -39.10
CA SER A 796 -10.37 -34.15 -40.30
C SER A 796 -10.66 -32.65 -40.37
N ASN A 797 -11.59 -32.15 -39.53
CA ASN A 797 -11.88 -30.73 -39.37
C ASN A 797 -11.04 -30.06 -38.26
N GLY A 798 -10.17 -30.83 -37.58
CA GLY A 798 -9.30 -30.36 -36.50
C GLY A 798 -10.03 -30.16 -35.18
N ARG A 799 -11.20 -30.80 -34.98
CA ARG A 799 -11.96 -30.69 -33.73
C ARG A 799 -11.63 -31.82 -32.77
N LEU A 800 -11.52 -31.49 -31.49
CA LEU A 800 -11.28 -32.43 -30.40
C LEU A 800 -12.50 -33.33 -30.21
N LEU A 801 -12.28 -34.65 -30.22
CA LEU A 801 -13.33 -35.67 -30.12
C LEU A 801 -13.84 -35.86 -28.69
N ASN A 802 -12.98 -35.61 -27.69
CA ASN A 802 -13.27 -35.78 -26.27
C ASN A 802 -13.17 -34.44 -25.51
N PRO A 803 -14.13 -33.52 -25.70
CA PRO A 803 -14.08 -32.17 -25.11
C PRO A 803 -14.05 -32.14 -23.58
N LYS A 804 -14.50 -33.21 -22.91
CA LYS A 804 -14.47 -33.34 -21.44
C LYS A 804 -13.06 -33.38 -20.85
N GLN A 805 -12.08 -33.79 -21.65
CA GLN A 805 -10.67 -33.82 -21.24
C GLN A 805 -9.93 -32.55 -21.66
N SER A 806 -10.61 -31.64 -22.35
CA SER A 806 -10.02 -30.42 -22.85
C SER A 806 -10.23 -29.30 -21.85
N TRP A 807 -9.24 -28.41 -21.75
CA TRP A 807 -9.29 -27.29 -20.83
C TRP A 807 -8.82 -26.01 -21.51
N GLY A 808 -9.27 -24.87 -21.02
CA GLY A 808 -8.77 -23.57 -21.44
C GLY A 808 -8.66 -22.67 -20.23
N GLY A 809 -7.55 -21.94 -20.10
CA GLY A 809 -7.32 -21.07 -18.96
C GLY A 809 -6.56 -19.82 -19.30
N LEU A 810 -6.68 -18.86 -18.39
CA LEU A 810 -5.98 -17.58 -18.37
C LEU A 810 -5.40 -17.35 -16.98
N MET A 811 -4.29 -16.64 -16.89
CA MET A 811 -3.66 -16.30 -15.62
C MET A 811 -3.14 -14.86 -15.63
N ARG A 812 -3.00 -14.29 -14.44
CA ARG A 812 -2.42 -12.96 -14.24
C ARG A 812 -1.72 -12.84 -12.90
N ASN A 813 -0.85 -11.85 -12.78
CA ASN A 813 -0.31 -11.44 -11.49
C ASN A 813 -1.34 -10.64 -10.66
N ILE A 814 -1.15 -10.67 -9.35
CA ILE A 814 -1.85 -9.84 -8.38
C ILE A 814 -0.83 -8.88 -7.77
N ASP A 815 -1.09 -7.58 -7.87
CA ASP A 815 -0.15 -6.56 -7.38
C ASP A 815 -0.14 -6.48 -5.84
N GLN A 816 -1.29 -6.68 -5.20
CA GLN A 816 -1.44 -6.71 -3.75
C GLN A 816 -1.42 -8.15 -3.23
N THR A 817 -0.23 -8.68 -2.94
CA THR A 817 -0.04 -10.11 -2.64
C THR A 817 -0.38 -10.52 -1.21
N ASP A 818 -0.40 -9.56 -0.27
CA ASP A 818 -0.67 -9.82 1.15
C ASP A 818 -2.16 -9.76 1.47
N PHE A 819 -2.86 -10.88 1.32
CA PHE A 819 -4.30 -10.95 1.56
C PHE A 819 -4.65 -10.96 3.05
N GLU A 820 -3.75 -11.42 3.93
CA GLU A 820 -3.96 -11.43 5.39
C GLU A 820 -3.97 -10.00 5.94
N THR A 821 -2.99 -9.17 5.58
CA THR A 821 -2.92 -7.76 6.04
C THR A 821 -4.02 -6.90 5.39
N ASN A 822 -4.35 -7.17 4.13
CA ASN A 822 -5.42 -6.46 3.42
C ASN A 822 -6.83 -6.98 3.75
N ASN A 823 -6.95 -8.02 4.59
CA ASN A 823 -8.21 -8.69 4.95
C ASN A 823 -9.09 -9.05 3.73
N ILE A 824 -8.48 -9.66 2.72
CA ILE A 824 -9.21 -10.17 1.55
C ILE A 824 -9.92 -11.46 1.97
N GLU A 825 -11.24 -11.52 1.80
CA GLU A 825 -12.04 -12.67 2.27
C GLU A 825 -12.72 -13.47 1.15
N TYR A 826 -13.02 -12.84 0.01
CA TYR A 826 -13.86 -13.45 -1.04
C TYR A 826 -13.35 -13.17 -2.45
N ILE A 827 -13.52 -14.15 -3.34
CA ILE A 827 -13.62 -13.92 -4.78
C ILE A 827 -15.10 -13.66 -5.08
N GLU A 828 -15.42 -12.48 -5.61
CA GLU A 828 -16.80 -12.09 -5.92
C GLU A 828 -16.97 -11.74 -7.40
N PHE A 829 -17.99 -12.31 -8.05
CA PHE A 829 -18.35 -11.96 -9.43
C PHE A 829 -19.83 -12.22 -9.73
N TRP A 830 -20.37 -11.45 -10.68
CA TRP A 830 -21.67 -11.69 -11.28
C TRP A 830 -21.50 -12.45 -12.59
N MET A 831 -22.24 -13.54 -12.76
CA MET A 831 -22.25 -14.33 -13.98
C MET A 831 -23.65 -14.40 -14.55
N GLN A 832 -23.80 -14.05 -15.82
CA GLN A 832 -25.04 -14.26 -16.56
C GLN A 832 -25.29 -15.76 -16.72
N ASP A 833 -26.53 -16.21 -16.64
CA ASP A 833 -26.87 -17.61 -16.86
C ASP A 833 -26.49 -18.03 -18.29
N PRO A 834 -25.51 -18.94 -18.48
CA PRO A 834 -25.05 -19.33 -19.82
C PRO A 834 -26.06 -20.24 -20.53
N PHE A 835 -27.13 -20.67 -19.86
CA PHE A 835 -28.16 -21.57 -20.40
C PHE A 835 -29.46 -20.85 -20.78
N ILE A 836 -29.45 -19.52 -20.97
CA ILE A 836 -30.65 -18.75 -21.38
C ILE A 836 -31.20 -19.24 -22.73
N GLU A 837 -30.32 -19.40 -23.73
CA GLU A 837 -30.68 -19.91 -25.06
C GLU A 837 -30.03 -21.27 -25.40
N ASN A 838 -28.95 -21.62 -24.70
CA ASN A 838 -28.18 -22.83 -24.97
C ASN A 838 -28.58 -24.02 -24.08
N ASN A 839 -29.44 -24.90 -24.60
CA ASN A 839 -29.88 -26.13 -23.92
C ASN A 839 -29.08 -27.38 -24.35
N GLY A 840 -28.00 -27.23 -25.11
CA GLY A 840 -27.29 -28.33 -25.77
C GLY A 840 -26.40 -29.19 -24.87
N ASN A 841 -26.02 -28.71 -23.68
CA ASN A 841 -25.24 -29.46 -22.70
C ASN A 841 -25.93 -29.48 -21.33
N PRO A 842 -26.81 -30.47 -21.05
CA PRO A 842 -27.56 -30.52 -19.79
C PRO A 842 -26.69 -30.86 -18.57
N ASN A 843 -25.48 -31.38 -18.78
CA ASN A 843 -24.58 -31.78 -17.68
C ASN A 843 -23.69 -30.63 -17.19
N GLY A 844 -23.64 -29.52 -17.92
CA GLY A 844 -22.80 -28.37 -17.56
C GLY A 844 -21.31 -28.60 -17.75
N GLY A 845 -20.51 -27.77 -17.09
CA GLY A 845 -19.06 -27.84 -17.01
C GLY A 845 -18.55 -27.30 -15.66
N GLU A 846 -17.26 -27.07 -15.55
CA GLU A 846 -16.59 -26.67 -14.30
C GLU A 846 -15.69 -25.47 -14.56
N LEU A 847 -15.70 -24.50 -13.63
CA LEU A 847 -14.84 -23.33 -13.61
C LEU A 847 -13.98 -23.39 -12.35
N TYR A 848 -12.67 -23.27 -12.51
CA TYR A 848 -11.71 -23.33 -11.42
C TYR A 848 -10.99 -21.99 -11.26
N PHE A 849 -10.64 -21.69 -10.01
CA PHE A 849 -9.76 -20.58 -9.64
C PHE A 849 -8.61 -21.13 -8.81
N ASP A 850 -7.39 -20.77 -9.17
CA ASP A 850 -6.19 -21.05 -8.40
C ASP A 850 -5.66 -19.73 -7.83
N LEU A 851 -5.49 -19.65 -6.51
CA LEU A 851 -4.89 -18.49 -5.84
C LEU A 851 -3.60 -18.90 -5.13
N GLY A 852 -2.47 -18.31 -5.53
CA GLY A 852 -1.18 -18.56 -4.87
C GLY A 852 0.00 -18.34 -5.81
N ASN A 853 0.98 -19.22 -5.72
CA ASN A 853 2.06 -19.34 -6.68
C ASN A 853 1.63 -20.27 -7.81
N VAL A 854 1.51 -19.71 -9.01
CA VAL A 854 1.18 -20.43 -10.24
C VAL A 854 2.36 -20.32 -11.19
N SER A 855 2.66 -21.40 -11.93
CA SER A 855 3.76 -21.40 -12.88
C SER A 855 3.48 -20.42 -14.03
N GLU A 856 4.48 -19.60 -14.36
CA GLU A 856 4.48 -18.68 -15.50
C GLU A 856 4.99 -19.35 -16.80
N ASP A 857 5.44 -20.60 -16.72
CA ASP A 857 5.92 -21.42 -17.83
C ASP A 857 4.72 -21.95 -18.65
N ILE A 858 4.27 -21.13 -19.61
CA ILE A 858 3.11 -21.41 -20.48
C ILE A 858 3.45 -22.53 -21.45
N LEU A 859 4.67 -22.51 -21.99
CA LEU A 859 5.25 -23.50 -22.88
C LEU A 859 6.31 -24.33 -22.16
N ARG A 860 5.83 -25.27 -21.34
CA ARG A 860 6.62 -26.06 -20.40
C ARG A 860 7.96 -26.57 -20.93
N ASP A 861 9.03 -25.83 -20.63
CA ASP A 861 10.41 -26.17 -20.98
C ASP A 861 11.47 -25.61 -20.00
N GLY A 862 11.05 -24.83 -18.98
CA GLY A 862 11.90 -24.21 -17.98
C GLY A 862 12.71 -23.01 -18.48
N LYS A 863 12.38 -22.44 -19.64
CA LYS A 863 13.03 -21.26 -20.23
C LYS A 863 12.06 -20.10 -20.29
N LYS A 864 12.58 -18.90 -20.06
CA LYS A 864 11.78 -17.67 -20.11
C LYS A 864 11.64 -17.20 -21.56
N ALA A 865 10.48 -17.39 -22.18
CA ALA A 865 10.18 -16.74 -23.46
C ALA A 865 9.85 -15.25 -23.27
N TYR A 866 10.41 -14.39 -24.13
CA TYR A 866 10.02 -12.98 -24.22
C TYR A 866 10.37 -12.41 -25.60
N GLU A 867 9.38 -11.82 -26.25
CA GLU A 867 9.42 -11.47 -27.68
C GLU A 867 10.45 -10.38 -28.03
N ASN A 868 10.60 -9.37 -27.17
CA ASN A 868 11.51 -8.27 -27.47
C ASN A 868 13.00 -8.62 -27.30
N GLY A 869 13.31 -9.81 -26.79
CA GLY A 869 14.66 -10.38 -26.78
C GLY A 869 15.01 -11.18 -28.04
N LEU A 870 14.04 -11.41 -28.95
CA LEU A 870 14.25 -12.19 -30.15
C LEU A 870 15.21 -11.48 -31.11
N ARG A 871 15.86 -12.28 -31.96
CA ARG A 871 16.81 -11.80 -32.96
C ARG A 871 16.07 -11.03 -34.06
N THR A 872 16.56 -9.84 -34.39
CA THR A 872 16.03 -8.99 -35.46
C THR A 872 17.14 -8.62 -36.46
N PRO A 873 16.81 -8.01 -37.62
CA PRO A 873 17.82 -7.51 -38.56
C PRO A 873 18.77 -6.47 -37.94
N THR A 874 18.31 -5.68 -36.97
CA THR A 874 19.09 -4.66 -36.27
C THR A 874 19.80 -5.21 -35.02
N ASN A 875 19.30 -6.30 -34.44
CA ASN A 875 19.81 -6.91 -33.21
C ASN A 875 20.17 -8.39 -33.39
N ASN A 876 21.47 -8.70 -33.32
CA ASN A 876 21.97 -10.07 -33.37
C ASN A 876 21.96 -10.74 -31.98
N ALA A 877 20.78 -10.90 -31.40
CA ALA A 877 20.59 -11.65 -30.16
C ALA A 877 20.98 -13.14 -30.33
N ILE A 878 21.54 -13.73 -29.27
CA ILE A 878 21.82 -15.18 -29.21
C ILE A 878 20.53 -15.89 -28.80
N MET A 879 20.17 -16.92 -29.55
CA MET A 879 18.95 -17.71 -29.36
C MET A 879 19.27 -19.11 -28.86
N ASP A 880 18.48 -19.61 -27.92
CA ASP A 880 18.47 -21.02 -27.51
C ASP A 880 17.38 -21.78 -28.28
N THR A 881 17.79 -22.78 -29.06
CA THR A 881 16.92 -23.58 -29.93
C THR A 881 16.69 -25.01 -29.41
N ASN A 882 17.14 -25.33 -28.19
CA ASN A 882 17.00 -26.67 -27.59
C ASN A 882 15.59 -26.97 -27.06
N THR A 883 14.69 -25.99 -27.06
CA THR A 883 13.28 -26.18 -26.71
C THR A 883 12.54 -26.92 -27.83
N VAL A 884 11.60 -27.80 -27.51
CA VAL A 884 10.74 -28.44 -28.52
C VAL A 884 9.74 -27.46 -29.14
N TRP A 885 9.42 -26.38 -28.43
CA TRP A 885 8.43 -25.39 -28.83
C TRP A 885 8.94 -24.46 -29.92
N GLY A 886 10.21 -24.04 -29.88
CA GLY A 886 10.71 -23.14 -30.91
C GLY A 886 12.11 -22.63 -30.63
N GLN A 887 12.22 -21.34 -30.34
CA GLN A 887 13.44 -20.65 -29.95
C GLN A 887 13.14 -19.55 -28.91
N VAL A 888 14.03 -19.37 -27.94
CA VAL A 888 13.90 -18.34 -26.91
C VAL A 888 15.20 -17.55 -26.77
N PRO A 889 15.18 -16.29 -26.30
CA PRO A 889 16.40 -15.53 -26.07
C PRO A 889 17.30 -16.25 -25.04
N ALA A 890 18.59 -16.40 -25.34
CA ALA A 890 19.52 -17.10 -24.45
C ALA A 890 19.86 -16.29 -23.17
N ASN A 891 19.75 -14.96 -23.24
CA ASN A 891 19.92 -14.10 -22.08
C ASN A 891 18.56 -13.93 -21.38
N PRO A 892 18.40 -14.25 -20.09
CA PRO A 892 17.13 -14.05 -19.38
C PRO A 892 16.82 -12.58 -19.05
N LEU A 893 17.81 -11.68 -19.23
CA LEU A 893 17.70 -10.25 -18.95
C LEU A 893 16.85 -9.52 -19.99
N GLN A 894 15.63 -9.17 -19.60
CA GLN A 894 14.78 -8.23 -20.33
C GLN A 894 15.07 -6.80 -19.83
N VAL A 895 15.93 -6.06 -20.52
CA VAL A 895 16.37 -4.70 -20.09
C VAL A 895 15.22 -3.69 -20.08
N THR A 896 14.30 -3.82 -21.03
CA THR A 896 13.09 -2.99 -21.14
C THR A 896 11.95 -3.88 -21.59
N ASN A 897 10.74 -3.70 -21.07
CA ASN A 897 9.55 -4.42 -21.54
C ASN A 897 8.86 -3.60 -22.64
N ALA A 898 9.52 -3.50 -23.80
CA ALA A 898 9.04 -2.78 -24.96
C ALA A 898 9.69 -3.35 -26.25
N PHE A 899 8.96 -3.28 -27.35
CA PHE A 899 9.47 -3.59 -28.68
C PHE A 899 10.48 -2.55 -29.20
N SER A 900 11.22 -2.93 -30.24
CA SER A 900 12.07 -2.00 -30.99
C SER A 900 11.26 -0.83 -31.57
N ILE A 901 11.89 0.35 -31.65
CA ILE A 901 11.32 1.52 -32.32
C ILE A 901 11.40 1.42 -33.85
N GLU A 902 12.23 0.50 -34.37
CA GLU A 902 12.38 0.27 -35.81
C GLU A 902 11.24 -0.62 -36.33
N PRO A 903 10.36 -0.13 -37.23
CA PRO A 903 9.19 -0.89 -37.64
C PRO A 903 9.50 -2.24 -38.31
N THR A 904 10.64 -2.35 -39.00
CA THR A 904 11.07 -3.57 -39.68
C THR A 904 11.40 -4.72 -38.74
N ASP A 905 11.70 -4.41 -37.47
CA ASP A 905 12.01 -5.41 -36.45
C ASP A 905 10.75 -6.09 -35.89
N ARG A 906 9.59 -5.40 -35.90
CA ARG A 906 8.38 -5.87 -35.22
C ARG A 906 7.95 -7.25 -35.68
N GLN A 907 7.99 -7.53 -36.99
CA GLN A 907 7.63 -8.83 -37.56
C GLN A 907 8.49 -10.00 -37.06
N TYR A 908 9.68 -9.74 -36.48
CA TYR A 908 10.57 -10.76 -35.92
C TYR A 908 10.48 -10.85 -34.40
N GLN A 909 9.82 -9.88 -33.76
CA GLN A 909 9.62 -9.83 -32.31
C GLN A 909 8.21 -10.31 -31.93
N ASP A 910 7.18 -9.75 -32.57
CA ASP A 910 5.75 -10.04 -32.34
C ASP A 910 5.35 -11.35 -33.06
N VAL A 911 5.80 -12.48 -32.51
CA VAL A 911 5.73 -13.83 -33.11
C VAL A 911 5.31 -14.90 -32.09
N GLY A 912 4.83 -14.51 -30.92
CA GLY A 912 4.35 -15.42 -29.90
C GLY A 912 5.41 -16.05 -29.00
N TYR A 913 4.94 -16.98 -28.15
CA TYR A 913 5.74 -17.64 -27.11
C TYR A 913 6.75 -18.65 -27.67
N ASP A 914 6.54 -19.16 -28.89
CA ASP A 914 7.51 -20.08 -29.52
C ASP A 914 8.69 -19.36 -30.17
N GLY A 915 8.59 -18.04 -30.34
CA GLY A 915 9.61 -17.20 -30.94
C GLY A 915 9.80 -17.43 -32.44
N LEU A 916 8.84 -18.02 -33.14
CA LEU A 916 8.95 -18.40 -34.56
C LEU A 916 7.89 -17.69 -35.42
N GLN A 917 8.29 -17.27 -36.61
CA GLN A 917 7.32 -16.90 -37.65
C GLN A 917 6.70 -18.16 -38.27
N ASP A 918 5.50 -18.07 -38.83
CA ASP A 918 4.81 -19.17 -39.55
C ASP A 918 5.75 -19.94 -40.51
N VAL A 919 6.62 -19.24 -41.24
CA VAL A 919 7.57 -19.86 -42.19
C VAL A 919 8.64 -20.70 -41.48
N ALA A 920 9.09 -20.27 -40.30
CA ALA A 920 10.04 -21.01 -39.49
C ALA A 920 9.36 -22.20 -38.76
N GLU A 921 8.12 -22.03 -38.33
CA GLU A 921 7.29 -23.09 -37.75
C GLU A 921 7.12 -24.28 -38.70
N LEU A 922 6.87 -24.03 -40.00
CA LEU A 922 6.77 -25.08 -41.01
C LEU A 922 7.99 -26.03 -41.02
N ASN A 923 9.17 -25.48 -40.76
CA ASN A 923 10.40 -26.26 -40.69
C ASN A 923 10.52 -26.98 -39.35
N LYS A 924 10.30 -26.27 -38.23
CA LYS A 924 10.39 -26.79 -36.86
C LYS A 924 9.42 -27.97 -36.64
N PHE A 925 8.18 -27.83 -37.12
CA PHE A 925 7.09 -28.79 -36.91
C PHE A 925 6.79 -29.67 -38.12
N SER A 926 7.75 -29.82 -39.04
CA SER A 926 7.61 -30.69 -40.21
C SER A 926 7.20 -32.13 -39.88
N ASN A 927 7.65 -32.68 -38.74
CA ASN A 927 7.22 -33.99 -38.27
C ASN A 927 5.71 -34.04 -37.95
N TYR A 928 5.19 -33.05 -37.24
CA TYR A 928 3.76 -32.93 -36.93
C TYR A 928 2.92 -32.79 -38.21
N LEU A 929 3.37 -31.96 -39.15
CA LEU A 929 2.70 -31.77 -40.44
C LEU A 929 2.67 -33.06 -41.28
N ASN A 930 3.78 -33.82 -41.31
CA ASN A 930 3.85 -35.11 -41.99
C ASN A 930 2.89 -36.14 -41.36
N THR A 931 2.78 -36.15 -40.02
CA THR A 931 1.84 -37.03 -39.32
C THR A 931 0.39 -36.65 -39.62
N LEU A 932 0.05 -35.36 -39.60
CA LEU A 932 -1.28 -34.89 -39.98
C LEU A 932 -1.64 -35.25 -41.43
N GLN A 933 -0.69 -35.07 -42.36
CA GLN A 933 -0.89 -35.44 -43.75
C GLN A 933 -1.16 -36.94 -43.90
N THR A 934 -0.43 -37.77 -43.15
CA THR A 934 -0.59 -39.23 -43.16
C THR A 934 -1.94 -39.66 -42.56
N ASN A 935 -2.34 -39.03 -41.46
CA ASN A 935 -3.54 -39.39 -40.70
C ASN A 935 -4.85 -38.90 -41.33
N PHE A 936 -4.86 -37.72 -41.96
CA PHE A 936 -6.09 -37.07 -42.44
C PHE A 936 -6.07 -36.71 -43.94
N GLY A 937 -4.91 -36.76 -44.59
CA GLY A 937 -4.72 -36.39 -45.98
C GLY A 937 -4.54 -34.88 -46.21
N PRO A 938 -3.90 -34.47 -47.32
CA PRO A 938 -3.56 -33.07 -47.61
C PRO A 938 -4.77 -32.17 -47.91
N GLY A 939 -5.92 -32.76 -48.28
CA GLY A 939 -7.16 -32.03 -48.49
C GLY A 939 -7.97 -31.78 -47.21
N SER A 940 -7.52 -32.29 -46.06
CA SER A 940 -8.23 -32.10 -44.80
C SER A 940 -8.06 -30.67 -44.28
N LEU A 941 -9.11 -30.13 -43.64
CA LEU A 941 -9.10 -28.78 -43.09
C LEU A 941 -8.08 -28.65 -41.96
N VAL A 942 -7.86 -29.70 -41.16
CA VAL A 942 -6.84 -29.71 -40.11
C VAL A 942 -5.43 -29.54 -40.67
N TYR A 943 -5.10 -30.25 -41.76
CA TYR A 943 -3.79 -30.13 -42.40
C TYR A 943 -3.63 -28.77 -43.08
N GLN A 944 -4.65 -28.28 -43.80
CA GLN A 944 -4.59 -26.97 -44.46
C GLN A 944 -4.42 -25.81 -43.46
N ARG A 945 -5.09 -25.87 -42.30
CA ARG A 945 -4.90 -24.89 -41.23
C ARG A 945 -3.51 -24.97 -40.64
N ALA A 946 -3.03 -26.17 -40.31
CA ALA A 946 -1.68 -26.37 -39.78
C ALA A 946 -0.58 -25.98 -40.78
N MET A 947 -0.83 -26.03 -42.08
CA MET A 947 0.13 -25.54 -43.09
C MET A 947 0.18 -24.01 -43.20
N ASN A 948 -0.83 -23.30 -42.70
CA ASN A 948 -0.81 -21.84 -42.64
C ASN A 948 -0.29 -21.34 -41.30
N ASP A 949 -0.61 -22.05 -40.22
CA ASP A 949 -0.32 -21.69 -38.84
C ASP A 949 -0.15 -22.99 -38.01
N PRO A 950 1.05 -23.61 -38.03
CA PRO A 950 1.33 -24.83 -37.28
C PRO A 950 1.07 -24.70 -35.77
N SER A 951 1.49 -23.59 -35.15
CA SER A 951 1.35 -23.30 -33.71
C SER A 951 -0.07 -22.90 -33.31
N GLY A 952 -0.90 -22.41 -34.22
CA GLY A 952 -2.29 -22.00 -33.97
C GLY A 952 -2.41 -20.70 -33.17
N ASP A 953 -1.39 -19.84 -33.22
CA ASP A 953 -1.18 -18.71 -32.32
C ASP A 953 -1.24 -17.34 -33.01
N ASN A 954 -1.67 -17.30 -34.28
CA ASN A 954 -1.88 -16.06 -35.02
C ASN A 954 -3.06 -15.22 -34.50
N PHE A 955 -2.82 -13.94 -34.26
CA PHE A 955 -3.78 -12.93 -33.85
C PHE A 955 -4.67 -12.48 -35.02
N ILE A 956 -5.98 -12.30 -34.74
CA ILE A 956 -6.89 -11.66 -35.69
C ILE A 956 -7.67 -10.55 -34.97
N PRO A 957 -7.56 -9.28 -35.41
CA PRO A 957 -8.26 -8.17 -34.76
C PRO A 957 -9.77 -8.23 -35.02
N TYR A 958 -10.58 -7.83 -34.04
CA TYR A 958 -12.05 -7.89 -34.15
C TYR A 958 -12.64 -6.98 -35.27
N ARG A 959 -11.84 -6.05 -35.80
CA ARG A 959 -12.15 -5.18 -36.96
C ARG A 959 -11.48 -5.62 -38.25
N ASP A 960 -10.96 -6.85 -38.31
CA ASP A 960 -10.37 -7.37 -39.54
C ASP A 960 -11.40 -7.37 -40.69
N PRO A 961 -11.02 -6.88 -41.89
CA PRO A 961 -11.91 -6.87 -43.05
C PRO A 961 -12.48 -8.24 -43.43
N MET A 962 -11.82 -9.34 -43.06
CA MET A 962 -12.33 -10.70 -43.34
C MET A 962 -13.70 -10.97 -42.69
N PHE A 963 -14.02 -10.25 -41.61
CA PHE A 963 -15.28 -10.39 -40.89
C PHE A 963 -16.43 -9.59 -41.51
N ASP A 964 -16.15 -8.68 -42.44
CA ASP A 964 -17.13 -7.74 -43.02
C ASP A 964 -17.56 -8.12 -44.45
N GLY A 965 -17.30 -9.37 -44.86
CA GLY A 965 -17.69 -9.90 -46.18
C GLY A 965 -19.21 -10.02 -46.41
N ALA A 966 -19.61 -10.74 -47.47
CA ALA A 966 -21.02 -10.90 -47.85
C ALA A 966 -21.92 -11.48 -46.73
N ASN A 967 -21.33 -12.27 -45.83
CA ASN A 967 -21.95 -12.72 -44.58
C ASN A 967 -21.10 -12.22 -43.42
N PRO A 968 -21.46 -11.08 -42.79
CA PRO A 968 -20.68 -10.52 -41.68
C PRO A 968 -20.60 -11.49 -40.50
N ALA A 969 -19.41 -11.64 -39.91
CA ALA A 969 -19.22 -12.47 -38.73
C ALA A 969 -19.81 -11.78 -37.48
N GLY A 970 -20.46 -12.56 -36.61
CA GLY A 970 -20.97 -12.09 -35.31
C GLY A 970 -19.85 -11.72 -34.33
N ILE A 971 -20.23 -11.18 -33.17
CA ILE A 971 -19.30 -10.66 -32.17
C ILE A 971 -18.41 -11.78 -31.61
N LEU A 972 -18.97 -12.94 -31.26
CA LEU A 972 -18.19 -14.06 -30.69
C LEU A 972 -17.09 -14.57 -31.64
N GLU A 973 -17.36 -14.62 -32.95
CA GLU A 973 -16.39 -15.08 -33.94
C GLU A 973 -15.27 -14.05 -34.14
N ARG A 974 -15.60 -12.75 -34.12
CA ARG A 974 -14.62 -11.65 -34.22
C ARG A 974 -13.60 -11.64 -33.10
N TYR A 975 -14.01 -12.02 -31.90
CA TYR A 975 -13.12 -12.08 -30.73
C TYR A 975 -12.45 -13.44 -30.54
N LYS A 976 -12.75 -14.45 -31.38
CA LYS A 976 -12.27 -15.82 -31.18
C LYS A 976 -10.74 -15.94 -31.13
N ASN A 977 -10.02 -15.16 -31.92
CA ASN A 977 -8.55 -15.17 -32.01
C ASN A 977 -7.91 -13.86 -31.50
N ILE A 978 -8.62 -13.11 -30.64
CA ILE A 978 -8.14 -11.81 -30.16
C ILE A 978 -7.00 -11.91 -29.14
N ASN A 979 -6.84 -13.06 -28.48
CA ASN A 979 -5.84 -13.27 -27.42
C ASN A 979 -4.63 -14.08 -27.88
N ASN A 980 -4.58 -14.40 -29.16
CA ASN A 980 -3.47 -15.10 -29.76
C ASN A 980 -2.25 -14.16 -29.79
N PRO A 981 -1.03 -14.64 -29.44
CA PRO A 981 0.11 -13.77 -29.21
C PRO A 981 0.81 -13.31 -30.49
N SER A 982 0.95 -14.17 -31.51
CA SER A 982 1.66 -13.83 -32.74
C SER A 982 0.93 -12.75 -33.55
N GLY A 983 1.54 -11.58 -33.70
CA GLY A 983 1.00 -10.44 -34.45
C GLY A 983 -0.03 -9.60 -33.70
N ASN A 984 -0.07 -9.67 -32.36
CA ASN A 984 -1.06 -8.97 -31.53
C ASN A 984 -0.72 -7.50 -31.26
N SER A 985 0.48 -7.08 -31.66
CA SER A 985 1.05 -5.75 -31.45
C SER A 985 1.46 -5.07 -32.77
N PRO A 986 0.59 -5.02 -33.81
CA PRO A 986 0.91 -4.38 -35.08
C PRO A 986 1.15 -2.87 -34.91
N ILE A 987 2.02 -2.33 -35.76
CA ILE A 987 2.31 -0.90 -35.84
C ILE A 987 1.18 -0.21 -36.61
N ALA A 988 0.66 0.89 -36.08
CA ALA A 988 -0.35 1.70 -36.75
C ALA A 988 0.31 2.66 -37.75
N ASP A 989 -0.03 2.53 -39.03
CA ASP A 989 0.38 3.50 -40.07
C ASP A 989 -0.64 4.64 -40.20
N ASN A 990 -0.20 5.79 -40.73
CA ASN A 990 -1.05 6.97 -40.99
C ASN A 990 -2.25 6.71 -41.93
N THR A 991 -2.28 5.56 -42.62
CA THR A 991 -3.35 5.12 -43.51
C THR A 991 -4.30 4.10 -42.88
N THR A 992 -4.03 3.66 -41.65
CA THR A 992 -4.88 2.69 -40.94
C THR A 992 -6.15 3.36 -40.44
N GLN A 993 -7.31 2.84 -40.84
CA GLN A 993 -8.61 3.38 -40.43
C GLN A 993 -8.95 3.05 -38.97
N PHE A 994 -8.47 1.91 -38.47
CA PHE A 994 -8.64 1.44 -37.10
C PHE A 994 -7.29 0.97 -36.57
N VAL A 995 -6.97 1.28 -35.31
CA VAL A 995 -5.79 0.69 -34.67
C VAL A 995 -6.17 -0.69 -34.14
N ASN A 996 -5.61 -1.72 -34.79
CA ASN A 996 -5.96 -3.12 -34.63
C ASN A 996 -5.14 -3.87 -33.58
N ALA A 997 -4.22 -3.21 -32.87
CA ALA A 997 -3.40 -3.86 -31.86
C ALA A 997 -4.19 -4.18 -30.58
N PHE A 998 -3.98 -5.37 -30.02
CA PHE A 998 -4.51 -5.77 -28.71
C PHE A 998 -3.63 -5.22 -27.58
N THR A 999 -2.31 -5.31 -27.74
CA THR A 999 -1.32 -4.78 -26.81
C THR A 999 -0.25 -3.97 -27.54
N GLN A 1000 0.62 -3.30 -26.78
CA GLN A 1000 1.85 -2.65 -27.27
C GLN A 1000 3.08 -3.19 -26.54
N TYR A 1001 2.86 -4.07 -25.57
CA TYR A 1001 3.89 -4.73 -24.80
C TYR A 1001 4.18 -6.09 -25.44
N PRO A 1002 5.45 -6.49 -25.51
CA PRO A 1002 5.81 -7.84 -25.94
C PRO A 1002 5.22 -8.89 -25.01
N ASP A 1003 4.82 -10.02 -25.58
CA ASP A 1003 4.44 -11.18 -24.80
C ASP A 1003 5.68 -11.81 -24.14
N ALA A 1004 5.52 -12.18 -22.87
CA ALA A 1004 6.58 -12.77 -22.05
C ALA A 1004 6.02 -13.75 -21.02
N GLU A 1005 6.78 -14.80 -20.71
CA GLU A 1005 6.55 -15.73 -19.60
C GLU A 1005 7.10 -15.15 -18.29
N GLU A 1006 6.62 -13.94 -17.99
CA GLU A 1006 6.94 -13.17 -16.80
C GLU A 1006 5.81 -12.15 -16.61
N LEU A 1007 4.99 -12.34 -15.57
CA LEU A 1007 3.76 -11.56 -15.38
C LEU A 1007 3.90 -10.52 -14.28
N ASN A 1008 4.72 -10.82 -13.27
CA ASN A 1008 4.86 -10.01 -12.06
C ASN A 1008 6.07 -9.04 -12.09
N ARG A 1009 6.81 -8.96 -13.20
CA ARG A 1009 7.92 -8.01 -13.39
C ARG A 1009 9.13 -8.23 -12.49
N ASP A 1010 9.32 -9.45 -11.97
CA ASP A 1010 10.47 -9.80 -11.12
C ASP A 1010 11.70 -10.33 -11.89
N ASN A 1011 11.63 -10.32 -13.22
CA ASN A 1011 12.60 -10.79 -14.19
C ASN A 1011 12.96 -12.28 -14.08
N THR A 1012 12.25 -13.06 -13.27
CA THR A 1012 12.43 -14.51 -13.08
C THR A 1012 11.28 -15.25 -13.75
N LEU A 1013 11.50 -16.49 -14.20
CA LEU A 1013 10.42 -17.41 -14.56
C LEU A 1013 9.95 -18.14 -13.30
N ASN A 1014 8.73 -17.93 -12.84
CA ASN A 1014 8.18 -18.74 -11.76
C ASN A 1014 7.76 -20.13 -12.30
N GLU A 1015 8.46 -21.19 -11.89
CA GLU A 1015 8.14 -22.56 -12.28
C GLU A 1015 7.34 -23.31 -11.18
N VAL A 1016 7.06 -22.65 -10.05
CA VAL A 1016 6.49 -23.26 -8.84
C VAL A 1016 4.96 -23.26 -8.86
N GLU A 1017 4.38 -24.40 -8.48
CA GLU A 1017 2.93 -24.59 -8.32
C GLU A 1017 2.58 -24.85 -6.84
N GLU A 1018 2.19 -23.79 -6.14
CA GLU A 1018 1.68 -23.86 -4.77
C GLU A 1018 0.49 -22.91 -4.60
N TYR A 1019 -0.73 -23.42 -4.61
CA TYR A 1019 -1.94 -22.61 -4.64
C TYR A 1019 -3.12 -23.27 -3.93
N PHE A 1020 -4.12 -22.45 -3.61
CA PHE A 1020 -5.44 -22.88 -3.17
C PHE A 1020 -6.38 -22.94 -4.37
N GLU A 1021 -6.98 -24.10 -4.61
CA GLU A 1021 -7.89 -24.35 -5.74
C GLU A 1021 -9.35 -24.24 -5.28
N TYR A 1022 -10.18 -23.54 -6.07
CA TYR A 1022 -11.61 -23.38 -5.84
C TYR A 1022 -12.37 -23.87 -7.06
N LYS A 1023 -13.28 -24.81 -6.85
CA LYS A 1023 -14.13 -25.37 -7.90
C LYS A 1023 -15.53 -24.74 -7.88
N VAL A 1024 -16.01 -24.28 -9.03
CA VAL A 1024 -17.37 -23.79 -9.26
C VAL A 1024 -18.04 -24.62 -10.35
N ASP A 1025 -19.14 -25.27 -10.00
CA ASP A 1025 -19.94 -26.05 -10.96
C ASP A 1025 -20.81 -25.13 -11.83
N ILE A 1026 -20.73 -25.21 -13.15
CA ILE A 1026 -21.57 -24.42 -14.06
C ILE A 1026 -22.63 -25.32 -14.65
N LYS A 1027 -23.80 -25.37 -14.01
CA LYS A 1027 -24.89 -26.30 -14.34
C LYS A 1027 -26.18 -25.56 -14.71
N HIS A 1028 -27.09 -26.27 -15.38
CA HIS A 1028 -28.42 -25.74 -15.65
C HIS A 1028 -29.22 -25.59 -14.34
N ASN A 1029 -29.97 -24.49 -14.19
CA ASN A 1029 -30.82 -24.19 -13.02
C ASN A 1029 -30.07 -24.17 -11.66
N MET A 1030 -29.03 -23.34 -11.54
CA MET A 1030 -28.36 -23.11 -10.26
C MET A 1030 -29.25 -22.32 -9.27
N VAL A 1031 -29.09 -22.58 -7.97
CA VAL A 1031 -29.89 -21.96 -6.89
C VAL A 1031 -29.03 -21.29 -5.84
N ALA A 1032 -29.53 -20.21 -5.23
CA ALA A 1032 -28.86 -19.51 -4.14
C ALA A 1032 -28.68 -20.43 -2.92
N GLY A 1033 -27.56 -20.27 -2.21
CA GLY A 1033 -27.17 -21.07 -1.05
C GLY A 1033 -26.37 -22.33 -1.38
N SER A 1034 -26.12 -22.61 -2.66
CA SER A 1034 -25.26 -23.72 -3.12
C SER A 1034 -24.19 -23.20 -4.08
N ASN A 1035 -23.07 -23.92 -4.21
CA ASN A 1035 -22.03 -23.60 -5.21
C ASN A 1035 -21.55 -22.12 -5.13
N TYR A 1036 -21.44 -21.59 -3.90
CA TYR A 1036 -21.04 -20.21 -3.60
C TYR A 1036 -21.98 -19.10 -4.11
N ILE A 1037 -23.19 -19.44 -4.56
CA ILE A 1037 -24.18 -18.44 -5.03
C ILE A 1037 -24.88 -17.81 -3.83
N THR A 1038 -24.78 -16.49 -3.69
CA THR A 1038 -25.38 -15.73 -2.58
C THR A 1038 -26.63 -14.96 -2.97
N ASP A 1039 -26.75 -14.53 -4.23
CA ASP A 1039 -27.90 -13.79 -4.75
C ASP A 1039 -28.18 -14.18 -6.21
N ILE A 1040 -29.42 -14.02 -6.64
CA ILE A 1040 -29.86 -14.23 -8.02
C ILE A 1040 -30.72 -13.04 -8.44
N ARG A 1041 -30.32 -12.36 -9.51
CA ARG A 1041 -31.07 -11.25 -10.11
C ARG A 1041 -31.77 -11.73 -11.37
N THR A 1042 -33.03 -11.33 -11.53
CA THR A 1042 -33.86 -11.71 -12.68
C THR A 1042 -34.44 -10.50 -13.42
N PRO A 1043 -33.60 -9.62 -14.01
CA PRO A 1043 -34.10 -8.44 -14.72
C PRO A 1043 -34.90 -8.81 -15.98
N VAL A 1044 -35.92 -8.01 -16.27
CA VAL A 1044 -36.62 -8.03 -17.57
C VAL A 1044 -35.98 -6.97 -18.45
N VAL A 1045 -35.30 -7.40 -19.50
CA VAL A 1045 -34.53 -6.53 -20.39
C VAL A 1045 -35.26 -6.31 -21.72
N THR A 1046 -35.09 -5.13 -22.30
CA THR A 1046 -35.57 -4.81 -23.66
C THR A 1046 -34.40 -4.90 -24.64
N LEU A 1047 -34.49 -5.83 -25.59
CA LEU A 1047 -33.41 -6.18 -26.52
C LEU A 1047 -33.34 -5.22 -27.72
N ALA A 1048 -32.24 -5.26 -28.47
CA ALA A 1048 -32.03 -4.42 -29.64
C ALA A 1048 -33.05 -4.67 -30.77
N ASN A 1049 -33.55 -5.90 -30.89
CA ASN A 1049 -34.63 -6.28 -31.81
C ASN A 1049 -36.04 -5.92 -31.32
N GLY A 1050 -36.17 -5.27 -30.15
CA GLY A 1050 -37.44 -4.81 -29.57
C GLY A 1050 -38.21 -5.86 -28.78
N ARG A 1051 -37.72 -7.10 -28.68
CA ARG A 1051 -38.31 -8.13 -27.81
C ARG A 1051 -37.89 -7.91 -26.35
N THR A 1052 -38.71 -8.39 -25.43
CA THR A 1052 -38.37 -8.44 -24.00
C THR A 1052 -37.95 -9.85 -23.61
N ARG A 1053 -36.89 -10.00 -22.83
CA ARG A 1053 -36.41 -11.28 -22.29
C ARG A 1053 -36.18 -11.16 -20.79
N THR A 1054 -36.57 -12.16 -20.03
CA THR A 1054 -36.14 -12.29 -18.63
C THR A 1054 -34.80 -12.99 -18.63
N GLU A 1055 -33.81 -12.35 -18.03
CA GLU A 1055 -32.48 -12.93 -17.89
C GLU A 1055 -32.20 -13.20 -16.42
N ARG A 1056 -31.19 -14.04 -16.16
CA ARG A 1056 -30.79 -14.40 -14.81
C ARG A 1056 -29.29 -14.15 -14.63
N TRP A 1057 -28.93 -13.56 -13.50
CA TRP A 1057 -27.56 -13.29 -13.09
C TRP A 1057 -27.33 -13.89 -11.71
N TYR A 1058 -26.25 -14.65 -11.55
CA TYR A 1058 -25.85 -15.31 -10.32
C TYR A 1058 -24.71 -14.52 -9.68
N LEU A 1059 -24.82 -14.18 -8.40
CA LEU A 1059 -23.73 -13.61 -7.60
C LEU A 1059 -22.96 -14.74 -6.92
N PHE A 1060 -21.76 -15.01 -7.41
CA PHE A 1060 -20.81 -15.90 -6.75
C PHE A 1060 -20.01 -15.12 -5.73
N ARG A 1061 -19.92 -15.65 -4.51
CA ARG A 1061 -19.04 -15.16 -3.45
C ARG A 1061 -18.34 -16.35 -2.81
N ILE A 1062 -17.13 -16.62 -3.27
CA ILE A 1062 -16.31 -17.76 -2.87
C ILE A 1062 -15.43 -17.33 -1.70
N PRO A 1063 -15.61 -17.86 -0.47
CA PRO A 1063 -14.74 -17.54 0.65
C PRO A 1063 -13.35 -18.15 0.42
N ILE A 1064 -12.29 -17.34 0.46
CA ILE A 1064 -10.94 -17.85 0.17
C ILE A 1064 -10.46 -18.90 1.18
N LYS A 1065 -10.97 -18.86 2.41
CA LYS A 1065 -10.65 -19.88 3.43
C LYS A 1065 -11.30 -21.25 3.15
N GLN A 1066 -12.24 -21.35 2.21
CA GLN A 1066 -12.96 -22.58 1.84
C GLN A 1066 -12.48 -23.12 0.49
N TYR A 1067 -11.18 -23.38 0.37
CA TYR A 1067 -10.60 -24.02 -0.82
C TYR A 1067 -10.99 -25.50 -0.91
N THR A 1068 -11.04 -26.00 -2.14
CA THR A 1068 -11.34 -27.42 -2.45
C THR A 1068 -10.10 -28.28 -2.26
N GLN A 1069 -8.95 -27.79 -2.72
CA GLN A 1069 -7.65 -28.45 -2.57
C GLN A 1069 -6.56 -27.42 -2.27
N LYS A 1070 -5.53 -27.87 -1.56
CA LYS A 1070 -4.28 -27.14 -1.34
C LYS A 1070 -3.18 -27.89 -2.10
N ILE A 1071 -2.61 -27.25 -3.10
CA ILE A 1071 -1.51 -27.79 -3.90
C ILE A 1071 -0.19 -27.24 -3.39
N GLY A 1072 0.81 -28.12 -3.22
CA GLY A 1072 2.12 -27.74 -2.69
C GLY A 1072 2.10 -27.34 -1.20
N ASN A 1073 3.15 -26.63 -0.75
CA ASN A 1073 3.37 -26.32 0.66
C ASN A 1073 3.05 -24.86 1.04
N ILE A 1074 2.13 -24.21 0.33
CA ILE A 1074 1.69 -22.83 0.64
C ILE A 1074 1.10 -22.71 2.06
N PRO A 1075 1.64 -21.87 2.97
CA PRO A 1075 1.23 -21.89 4.38
C PRO A 1075 -0.12 -21.19 4.62
N ASP A 1076 -0.32 -20.02 4.05
CA ASP A 1076 -1.39 -19.06 4.33
C ASP A 1076 -1.62 -18.12 3.13
N PHE A 1077 -2.39 -17.04 3.32
CA PHE A 1077 -2.68 -16.05 2.28
C PHE A 1077 -1.78 -14.80 2.36
N LYS A 1078 -0.62 -14.86 3.03
CA LYS A 1078 0.31 -13.72 3.18
C LYS A 1078 1.04 -13.35 1.89
N SER A 1079 1.16 -14.29 0.95
CA SER A 1079 1.86 -14.10 -0.33
C SER A 1079 1.13 -14.83 -1.47
N ILE A 1080 0.06 -14.20 -1.97
CA ILE A 1080 -0.74 -14.65 -3.11
C ILE A 1080 -0.34 -13.83 -4.35
N ARG A 1081 0.55 -14.37 -5.19
CA ARG A 1081 1.16 -13.65 -6.33
C ARG A 1081 0.35 -13.73 -7.62
N PHE A 1082 -0.39 -14.81 -7.83
CA PHE A 1082 -1.08 -15.09 -9.08
C PHE A 1082 -2.51 -15.58 -8.85
N ILE A 1083 -3.34 -15.31 -9.85
CA ILE A 1083 -4.60 -16.00 -10.05
C ILE A 1083 -4.61 -16.67 -11.42
N ARG A 1084 -4.99 -17.95 -11.46
CA ARG A 1084 -5.28 -18.68 -12.70
C ARG A 1084 -6.74 -19.10 -12.70
N MET A 1085 -7.41 -18.86 -13.81
CA MET A 1085 -8.79 -19.24 -14.04
C MET A 1085 -8.84 -20.20 -15.21
N TYR A 1086 -9.51 -21.33 -15.06
CA TYR A 1086 -9.62 -22.30 -16.15
C TYR A 1086 -10.95 -23.04 -16.16
N MET A 1087 -11.38 -23.46 -17.35
CA MET A 1087 -12.61 -24.21 -17.59
C MET A 1087 -12.29 -25.60 -18.12
N THR A 1088 -13.08 -26.58 -17.69
CA THR A 1088 -13.02 -27.97 -18.17
C THR A 1088 -14.39 -28.65 -17.96
N GLY A 1089 -14.55 -29.91 -18.39
CA GLY A 1089 -15.72 -30.76 -18.10
C GLY A 1089 -16.73 -30.94 -19.22
#